data_AF-R9AX48-F1
#
_entry.id   AF-R9AX48-F1
#
_cell.length_a   1.000
_cell.length_b   1.000
_cell.length_c   1.000
_cell.angle_alpha   90.00
_cell.angle_beta   90.00
_cell.angle_gamma   90.00
#
_symmetry.space_group_name_H-M   'P 1'
#
loop_
_entity.id
_entity.type
_entity.pdbx_description
1 polymer ?
#
loop_
_entity_poly.entity_id
_entity_poly.type
_entity_poly.pdbx_seq_one_letter_code
_entity_poly.pdbx_strand_id
1 'polypeptide(L)'
;MVVKNTANTLTLDAGKGTLEGLSNKDISSADFATQGRAATEEQLKQIQTGLTDSGFGLTAADGNSVQKKLGQTVDVVGADSNITTKVDQGKLAIELSKDLAVNSVNAAGTLINSNGLSFVDGSGNAIANSPSISKNGISAGNQKITNMAKGDVNATSTDAVNGSQLHEIQQIANKGWNLSTNQNVASKSNVAPDDTVDISNADSNLVISNQGNNVDIRLANLVTIGSGTGSNPVTVNGVTGRINGLTNTTWDPNTTYNSKQAATEEQLKSVSDVAQNANKGWNVKSDSNLAATQVKPTDTVDIGLATGETNLKSTAVNDGKGTTTIDFSLSKDLNIDTVTAGTGTNKTVLSQTGVNIENGTTQTQLEAGKVVVKNTANTLTLDAGKGTLEGLSNKDISSAGFATQGRAATEEQLKQIQTGLTDSGFGLTAADGNSVQKKLGQTVDVVGADSNITTKVDQGKLAIELSKDLAVNSVNAAGTLINSNGLSFVDGSGNAIANSPSISKNGISAGNQKITNVAKGDVNATSTDAVNGSQLFAVGDGAKNIIGGTTTYDPNTGTFINNNIGNTGESTIHDAIKSVNNTIQTVSKGWNLTTNGQNSSQVKPTDTVDFANKDGNIKVNNNGNNVTVDLAKDIKVDSVQAGNTTLNNNGLTIKDGPSVTQSGIDAGSKKITNVAEGSIAKNSKDAVNGSQLHDMLGDGAFVGGDGNTITNIGGTGETNINDAISSINQKAGQHSTVVAGQNMTVTETVNSSGGKEFKVATTDDVTFKTVTSQKVTADNVTVGDVQITKAGINAGNKVISNVADGAVNSTSKEAVNGSQLNTSNQYITNSLGGGAKYENGKFTEPTYNVNNGSYNNVGDALGALNQANINIGNQINNLGDRIEQVFYETNGRIDNLEEKMSAGIAANAALEQAPYVAGKVTLAVGAGYYNNQNAVGVTLRKTADNGRWSLTSGAALGSQGGALVRVGVSTVLD
;
A
#
# COMPACT_ATOMS: atom_id res chain seq x y z
N MET A 1 -109.94 -58.43 4.13
CA MET A 1 -110.96 -57.72 3.30
C MET A 1 -110.42 -57.55 1.89
N VAL A 2 -111.14 -57.99 0.85
CA VAL A 2 -110.70 -57.85 -0.55
C VAL A 2 -111.68 -56.94 -1.28
N VAL A 3 -111.21 -55.78 -1.73
CA VAL A 3 -111.98 -54.80 -2.51
C VAL A 3 -111.57 -54.94 -3.98
N LYS A 4 -112.52 -55.17 -4.88
CA LYS A 4 -112.26 -55.31 -6.32
C LYS A 4 -113.13 -54.38 -7.13
N ASN A 5 -112.55 -53.76 -8.16
CA ASN A 5 -113.30 -53.24 -9.30
C ASN A 5 -112.79 -53.90 -10.60
N THR A 6 -113.29 -53.46 -11.75
CA THR A 6 -112.98 -54.06 -13.06
C THR A 6 -111.51 -53.90 -13.50
N ALA A 7 -110.70 -53.08 -12.81
CA ALA A 7 -109.32 -52.77 -13.18
C ALA A 7 -108.28 -52.99 -12.05
N ASN A 8 -108.71 -53.05 -10.78
CA ASN A 8 -107.82 -53.16 -9.62
C ASN A 8 -108.40 -54.11 -8.55
N THR A 9 -107.52 -54.79 -7.81
CA THR A 9 -107.85 -55.63 -6.64
C THR A 9 -106.95 -55.24 -5.48
N LEU A 10 -107.57 -54.75 -4.39
CA LEU A 10 -106.90 -54.33 -3.16
C LEU A 10 -107.24 -55.31 -2.02
N THR A 11 -106.23 -55.89 -1.39
CA THR A 11 -106.36 -56.98 -0.42
C THR A 11 -105.75 -56.59 0.92
N LEU A 12 -106.60 -56.34 1.92
CA LEU A 12 -106.21 -56.33 3.33
C LEU A 12 -106.18 -57.78 3.82
N ASP A 13 -104.99 -58.34 3.97
CA ASP A 13 -104.76 -59.69 4.48
C ASP A 13 -104.35 -59.61 5.97
N ALA A 14 -105.30 -59.80 6.87
CA ALA A 14 -105.01 -59.88 8.31
C ALA A 14 -104.27 -61.17 8.72
N GLY A 15 -104.30 -62.21 7.87
CA GLY A 15 -103.50 -63.42 8.02
C GLY A 15 -102.01 -63.09 8.02
N LYS A 16 -101.57 -62.32 7.02
CA LYS A 16 -100.19 -61.84 6.91
C LYS A 16 -99.92 -60.51 7.64
N GLY A 17 -100.96 -59.70 7.88
CA GLY A 17 -100.84 -58.33 8.38
C GLY A 17 -100.43 -57.33 7.30
N THR A 18 -100.89 -57.49 6.04
CA THR A 18 -100.47 -56.67 4.90
C THR A 18 -101.66 -56.05 4.14
N LEU A 19 -101.42 -54.89 3.51
CA LEU A 19 -102.33 -54.27 2.53
C LEU A 19 -101.68 -54.38 1.14
N GLU A 20 -102.16 -55.28 0.30
CA GLU A 20 -101.55 -55.68 -0.97
C GLU A 20 -102.40 -55.24 -2.17
N GLY A 21 -101.78 -54.94 -3.32
CA GLY A 21 -102.50 -54.58 -4.55
C GLY A 21 -102.73 -53.08 -4.78
N LEU A 22 -101.94 -52.23 -4.11
CA LEU A 22 -101.88 -50.80 -4.42
C LEU A 22 -101.27 -50.57 -5.83
N SER A 23 -101.80 -49.57 -6.55
CA SER A 23 -101.43 -49.28 -7.94
C SER A 23 -100.39 -48.16 -8.11
N ASN A 24 -100.19 -47.28 -7.12
CA ASN A 24 -99.11 -46.28 -7.13
C ASN A 24 -97.77 -46.91 -6.75
N LYS A 25 -97.14 -47.64 -7.68
CA LYS A 25 -95.82 -48.27 -7.48
C LYS A 25 -94.64 -47.45 -8.03
N ASP A 26 -94.93 -46.32 -8.65
CA ASP A 26 -93.99 -45.45 -9.35
C ASP A 26 -93.99 -44.07 -8.68
N ILE A 27 -92.80 -43.49 -8.47
CA ILE A 27 -92.60 -42.17 -7.87
C ILE A 27 -92.69 -41.00 -8.87
N SER A 28 -92.68 -41.28 -10.18
CA SER A 28 -92.71 -40.27 -11.25
C SER A 28 -94.12 -39.73 -11.59
N SER A 29 -95.17 -40.29 -10.98
CA SER A 29 -96.54 -39.84 -11.17
C SER A 29 -96.78 -38.46 -10.56
N ALA A 30 -97.49 -37.58 -11.29
CA ALA A 30 -97.83 -36.23 -10.84
C ALA A 30 -98.69 -36.17 -9.56
N ASP A 31 -99.36 -37.28 -9.21
CA ASP A 31 -100.14 -37.43 -7.96
C ASP A 31 -99.28 -37.83 -6.75
N PHE A 32 -97.97 -38.05 -6.91
CA PHE A 32 -97.11 -38.54 -5.83
C PHE A 32 -96.97 -37.50 -4.70
N ALA A 33 -97.11 -37.96 -3.46
CA ALA A 33 -97.12 -37.16 -2.23
C ALA A 33 -98.17 -36.02 -2.11
N THR A 34 -98.90 -35.66 -3.17
CA THR A 34 -99.87 -34.53 -3.18
C THR A 34 -101.29 -34.92 -2.78
N GLN A 35 -101.65 -36.20 -2.85
CA GLN A 35 -103.03 -36.71 -2.69
C GLN A 35 -103.26 -37.52 -1.40
N GLY A 36 -102.35 -37.46 -0.41
CA GLY A 36 -102.50 -38.17 0.88
C GLY A 36 -102.62 -39.70 0.77
N ARG A 37 -102.14 -40.30 -0.32
CA ARG A 37 -102.21 -41.75 -0.58
C ARG A 37 -101.11 -42.48 0.19
N ALA A 38 -101.40 -43.69 0.65
CA ALA A 38 -100.37 -44.57 1.21
C ALA A 38 -99.26 -44.86 0.19
N ALA A 39 -98.00 -44.81 0.63
CA ALA A 39 -96.85 -45.22 -0.16
C ALA A 39 -96.73 -46.76 -0.19
N THR A 40 -96.23 -47.32 -1.29
CA THR A 40 -95.91 -48.75 -1.33
C THR A 40 -94.46 -49.04 -0.92
N GLU A 41 -94.18 -50.27 -0.51
CA GLU A 41 -92.81 -50.76 -0.29
C GLU A 41 -91.94 -50.56 -1.55
N GLU A 42 -92.50 -50.68 -2.76
CA GLU A 42 -91.77 -50.42 -4.01
C GLU A 42 -91.40 -48.93 -4.19
N GLN A 43 -92.31 -48.00 -3.89
CA GLN A 43 -91.99 -46.57 -3.91
C GLN A 43 -90.94 -46.22 -2.84
N LEU A 44 -91.08 -46.78 -1.64
CA LEU A 44 -90.16 -46.53 -0.53
C LEU A 44 -88.77 -47.11 -0.82
N LYS A 45 -88.69 -48.31 -1.44
CA LYS A 45 -87.45 -48.90 -1.95
C LYS A 45 -86.87 -48.12 -3.10
N GLN A 46 -87.67 -47.62 -4.05
CA GLN A 46 -87.18 -46.73 -5.13
C GLN A 46 -86.58 -45.44 -4.59
N ILE A 47 -87.14 -44.86 -3.53
CA ILE A 47 -86.57 -43.70 -2.84
C ILE A 47 -85.26 -44.09 -2.12
N GLN A 48 -85.24 -45.22 -1.42
CA GLN A 48 -84.04 -45.72 -0.75
C GLN A 48 -82.89 -45.99 -1.74
N THR A 49 -83.13 -46.77 -2.80
CA THR A 49 -82.12 -47.05 -3.83
C THR A 49 -81.78 -45.78 -4.60
N GLY A 50 -82.76 -44.94 -4.94
CA GLY A 50 -82.52 -43.66 -5.64
C GLY A 50 -81.57 -42.75 -4.87
N LEU A 51 -81.76 -42.59 -3.55
CA LEU A 51 -80.88 -41.78 -2.71
C LEU A 51 -79.53 -42.46 -2.45
N THR A 52 -79.51 -43.78 -2.23
CA THR A 52 -78.26 -44.53 -1.96
C THR A 52 -77.37 -44.62 -3.20
N ASP A 53 -77.95 -44.80 -4.39
CA ASP A 53 -77.23 -44.93 -5.66
C ASP A 53 -76.90 -43.58 -6.30
N SER A 54 -77.73 -42.54 -6.13
CA SER A 54 -77.36 -41.16 -6.54
C SER A 54 -76.31 -40.55 -5.62
N GLY A 55 -76.35 -40.90 -4.33
CA GLY A 55 -75.27 -40.62 -3.39
C GLY A 55 -74.99 -39.13 -3.15
N PHE A 56 -73.70 -38.80 -3.08
CA PHE A 56 -73.18 -37.45 -3.03
C PHE A 56 -72.00 -37.30 -4.01
N GLY A 57 -71.67 -36.08 -4.40
CA GLY A 57 -70.52 -35.84 -5.27
C GLY A 57 -69.83 -34.50 -5.09
N LEU A 58 -68.58 -34.47 -5.54
CA LEU A 58 -67.74 -33.28 -5.63
C LEU A 58 -67.33 -33.08 -7.09
N THR A 59 -67.39 -31.84 -7.57
CA THR A 59 -66.89 -31.46 -8.91
C THR A 59 -65.67 -30.58 -8.74
N ALA A 60 -64.54 -31.01 -9.32
CA ALA A 60 -63.30 -30.26 -9.31
C ALA A 60 -63.34 -29.09 -10.32
N ALA A 61 -62.37 -28.17 -10.23
CA ALA A 61 -62.34 -26.96 -11.04
C ALA A 61 -62.13 -27.20 -12.55
N ASP A 62 -61.62 -28.38 -12.92
CA ASP A 62 -61.47 -28.85 -14.30
C ASP A 62 -62.78 -29.38 -14.92
N GLY A 63 -63.85 -29.50 -14.12
CA GLY A 63 -65.15 -30.03 -14.53
C GLY A 63 -65.33 -31.54 -14.31
N ASN A 64 -64.32 -32.26 -13.81
CA ASN A 64 -64.46 -33.67 -13.47
C ASN A 64 -65.23 -33.84 -12.14
N SER A 65 -66.14 -34.82 -12.08
CA SER A 65 -66.95 -35.10 -10.89
C SER A 65 -66.68 -36.50 -10.33
N VAL A 66 -66.46 -36.59 -9.02
CA VAL A 66 -66.46 -37.84 -8.27
C VAL A 66 -67.82 -37.97 -7.57
N GLN A 67 -68.54 -39.07 -7.83
CA GLN A 67 -69.79 -39.44 -7.17
C GLN A 67 -69.57 -40.70 -6.32
N LYS A 68 -70.11 -40.74 -5.10
CA LYS A 68 -69.99 -41.86 -4.15
C LYS A 68 -71.33 -42.12 -3.47
N LYS A 69 -71.65 -43.38 -3.19
CA LYS A 69 -72.90 -43.75 -2.51
C LYS A 69 -72.92 -43.23 -1.08
N LEU A 70 -74.10 -42.96 -0.51
CA LEU A 70 -74.22 -42.56 0.90
C LEU A 70 -73.56 -43.62 1.80
N GLY A 71 -72.80 -43.18 2.81
CA GLY A 71 -71.97 -44.04 3.67
C GLY A 71 -70.60 -44.45 3.10
N GLN A 72 -70.28 -44.08 1.86
CA GLN A 72 -68.92 -44.11 1.32
C GLN A 72 -68.22 -42.75 1.51
N THR A 73 -66.93 -42.68 1.16
CA THR A 73 -66.13 -41.44 1.21
C THR A 73 -65.53 -41.09 -0.15
N VAL A 74 -65.25 -39.80 -0.35
CA VAL A 74 -64.35 -39.32 -1.42
C VAL A 74 -62.96 -39.11 -0.84
N ASP A 75 -61.95 -39.67 -1.49
CA ASP A 75 -60.55 -39.46 -1.14
C ASP A 75 -60.12 -38.07 -1.62
N VAL A 76 -59.66 -37.23 -0.69
CA VAL A 76 -59.10 -35.91 -0.96
C VAL A 76 -57.61 -35.99 -0.69
N VAL A 77 -56.81 -35.94 -1.74
CA VAL A 77 -55.34 -36.06 -1.70
C VAL A 77 -54.68 -34.82 -2.31
N GLY A 78 -53.45 -34.54 -1.91
CA GLY A 78 -52.60 -33.59 -2.63
C GLY A 78 -52.21 -34.13 -4.01
N ALA A 79 -52.01 -33.23 -4.97
CA ALA A 79 -51.55 -33.60 -6.33
C ALA A 79 -50.05 -33.89 -6.39
N ASP A 80 -49.28 -33.40 -5.41
CA ASP A 80 -47.84 -33.58 -5.26
C ASP A 80 -47.47 -33.62 -3.76
N SER A 81 -46.17 -33.69 -3.43
CA SER A 81 -45.68 -33.67 -2.05
C SER A 81 -45.71 -32.28 -1.39
N ASN A 82 -46.09 -31.22 -2.10
CA ASN A 82 -46.20 -29.88 -1.53
C ASN A 82 -47.53 -29.68 -0.80
N ILE A 83 -48.56 -30.50 -1.09
CA ILE A 83 -49.86 -30.43 -0.44
C ILE A 83 -50.14 -31.78 0.26
N THR A 84 -50.41 -31.74 1.57
CA THR A 84 -50.86 -32.91 2.32
C THR A 84 -52.28 -32.71 2.84
N THR A 85 -52.98 -33.82 3.07
CA THR A 85 -54.31 -33.83 3.67
C THR A 85 -54.33 -34.85 4.81
N LYS A 86 -54.96 -34.48 5.93
CA LYS A 86 -55.13 -35.36 7.10
C LYS A 86 -56.51 -35.14 7.73
N VAL A 87 -56.98 -36.06 8.56
CA VAL A 87 -58.14 -35.79 9.42
C VAL A 87 -57.64 -35.40 10.81
N ASP A 88 -57.91 -34.15 11.21
CA ASP A 88 -57.57 -33.65 12.53
C ASP A 88 -58.84 -33.20 13.27
N GLN A 89 -58.99 -33.64 14.52
CA GLN A 89 -60.16 -33.36 15.39
C GLN A 89 -61.54 -33.55 14.72
N GLY A 90 -61.64 -34.49 13.77
CA GLY A 90 -62.89 -34.75 13.02
C GLY A 90 -63.23 -33.69 11.96
N LYS A 91 -62.23 -32.97 11.46
CA LYS A 91 -62.25 -32.05 10.32
C LYS A 91 -61.29 -32.56 9.24
N LEU A 92 -61.58 -32.30 7.97
CA LEU A 92 -60.58 -32.48 6.91
C LEU A 92 -59.62 -31.29 6.93
N ALA A 93 -58.35 -31.55 7.22
CA ALA A 93 -57.31 -30.55 7.29
C ALA A 93 -56.42 -30.63 6.05
N ILE A 94 -56.19 -29.49 5.39
CA ILE A 94 -55.33 -29.35 4.22
C ILE A 94 -54.10 -28.52 4.62
N GLU A 95 -52.92 -29.00 4.24
CA GLU A 95 -51.62 -28.45 4.64
C GLU A 95 -50.77 -28.14 3.43
N LEU A 96 -50.00 -27.05 3.53
CA LEU A 96 -48.87 -26.78 2.66
C LEU A 96 -47.60 -27.31 3.34
N SER A 97 -46.77 -28.07 2.62
CA SER A 97 -45.48 -28.54 3.12
C SER A 97 -44.63 -27.37 3.61
N LYS A 98 -43.93 -27.58 4.74
CA LYS A 98 -42.98 -26.60 5.27
C LYS A 98 -41.70 -26.49 4.44
N ASP A 99 -41.40 -27.50 3.63
CA ASP A 99 -40.29 -27.51 2.70
C ASP A 99 -40.86 -27.71 1.28
N LEU A 100 -40.82 -26.65 0.47
CA LEU A 100 -41.44 -26.64 -0.86
C LEU A 100 -40.45 -27.05 -1.95
N ALA A 101 -40.83 -28.05 -2.75
CA ALA A 101 -40.10 -28.48 -3.94
C ALA A 101 -40.84 -28.00 -5.19
N VAL A 102 -40.30 -26.98 -5.85
CA VAL A 102 -40.93 -26.32 -7.01
C VAL A 102 -39.94 -26.09 -8.15
N ASN A 103 -40.44 -25.93 -9.38
CA ASN A 103 -39.58 -25.66 -10.53
C ASN A 103 -39.04 -24.22 -10.56
N SER A 104 -39.83 -23.27 -10.04
CA SER A 104 -39.46 -21.86 -9.92
C SER A 104 -40.41 -21.11 -8.99
N VAL A 105 -39.92 -20.06 -8.34
CA VAL A 105 -40.75 -19.03 -7.67
C VAL A 105 -40.59 -17.70 -8.39
N ASN A 106 -41.70 -17.07 -8.77
CA ASN A 106 -41.73 -15.69 -9.24
C ASN A 106 -42.45 -14.81 -8.20
N ALA A 107 -41.67 -14.21 -7.30
CA ALA A 107 -42.16 -13.29 -6.28
C ALA A 107 -42.12 -11.86 -6.82
N ALA A 108 -43.19 -11.45 -7.50
CA ALA A 108 -43.47 -10.07 -7.92
C ALA A 108 -42.30 -9.36 -8.63
N GLY A 109 -41.64 -10.03 -9.58
CA GLY A 109 -40.48 -9.48 -10.30
C GLY A 109 -39.12 -10.00 -9.80
N THR A 110 -39.10 -10.91 -8.83
CA THR A 110 -37.92 -11.71 -8.49
C THR A 110 -38.16 -13.16 -8.89
N LEU A 111 -37.40 -13.66 -9.86
CA LEU A 111 -37.46 -15.06 -10.33
C LEU A 111 -36.32 -15.87 -9.69
N ILE A 112 -36.68 -17.00 -9.11
CA ILE A 112 -35.77 -17.95 -8.48
C ILE A 112 -36.02 -19.33 -9.09
N ASN A 113 -35.01 -19.93 -9.72
CA ASN A 113 -35.07 -21.23 -10.40
C ASN A 113 -33.67 -21.89 -10.46
N SER A 114 -33.51 -22.93 -11.30
CA SER A 114 -32.24 -23.65 -11.50
C SER A 114 -31.07 -22.82 -12.04
N ASN A 115 -31.32 -21.63 -12.61
CA ASN A 115 -30.28 -20.68 -12.99
C ASN A 115 -29.89 -19.74 -11.85
N GLY A 116 -30.68 -19.67 -10.77
CA GLY A 116 -30.46 -18.86 -9.58
C GLY A 116 -31.52 -17.78 -9.35
N LEU A 117 -31.11 -16.69 -8.70
CA LEU A 117 -31.93 -15.50 -8.45
C LEU A 117 -31.66 -14.43 -9.51
N SER A 118 -32.73 -13.90 -10.10
CA SER A 118 -32.70 -12.79 -11.05
C SER A 118 -33.91 -11.89 -10.86
N PHE A 119 -33.76 -10.59 -11.16
CA PHE A 119 -34.91 -9.70 -11.29
C PHE A 119 -35.47 -9.77 -12.72
N VAL A 120 -36.80 -9.86 -12.84
CA VAL A 120 -37.52 -10.06 -14.09
C VAL A 120 -38.63 -9.02 -14.29
N ASP A 121 -38.95 -8.75 -15.55
CA ASP A 121 -40.10 -7.93 -15.94
C ASP A 121 -41.43 -8.66 -15.70
N GLY A 122 -42.55 -7.97 -15.95
CA GLY A 122 -43.90 -8.54 -15.84
C GLY A 122 -44.23 -9.66 -16.83
N SER A 123 -43.34 -9.96 -17.78
CA SER A 123 -43.43 -11.12 -18.71
C SER A 123 -42.45 -12.24 -18.33
N GLY A 124 -41.64 -12.07 -17.29
CA GLY A 124 -40.65 -13.05 -16.83
C GLY A 124 -39.26 -12.95 -17.46
N ASN A 125 -38.97 -11.92 -18.26
CA ASN A 125 -37.64 -11.74 -18.87
C ASN A 125 -36.68 -11.06 -17.89
N ALA A 126 -35.41 -11.48 -17.87
CA ALA A 126 -34.40 -10.88 -16.99
C ALA A 126 -34.14 -9.40 -17.29
N ILE A 127 -34.11 -8.57 -16.25
CA ILE A 127 -33.83 -7.13 -16.35
C ILE A 127 -32.34 -6.92 -16.58
N ALA A 128 -31.98 -6.29 -17.71
CA ALA A 128 -30.59 -5.94 -18.02
C ALA A 128 -30.02 -4.96 -16.98
N ASN A 129 -28.76 -5.15 -16.58
CA ASN A 129 -28.13 -4.39 -15.48
C ASN A 129 -28.92 -4.46 -14.15
N SER A 130 -29.45 -5.64 -13.81
CA SER A 130 -29.95 -5.94 -12.46
C SER A 130 -29.01 -6.88 -11.71
N PRO A 131 -28.98 -6.86 -10.36
CA PRO A 131 -28.20 -7.81 -9.59
C PRO A 131 -28.72 -9.23 -9.81
N SER A 132 -27.84 -10.20 -9.89
CA SER A 132 -28.21 -11.60 -10.05
C SER A 132 -27.22 -12.54 -9.38
N ILE A 133 -27.72 -13.70 -8.98
CA ILE A 133 -26.96 -14.78 -8.36
C ILE A 133 -27.18 -15.97 -9.27
N SER A 134 -26.11 -16.52 -9.83
CA SER A 134 -26.18 -17.71 -10.69
C SER A 134 -25.17 -18.75 -10.24
N LYS A 135 -25.30 -19.99 -10.71
CA LYS A 135 -24.26 -21.02 -10.51
C LYS A 135 -22.86 -20.58 -10.97
N ASN A 136 -22.77 -19.61 -11.89
CA ASN A 136 -21.54 -19.07 -12.49
C ASN A 136 -20.96 -17.84 -11.74
N GLY A 137 -21.55 -17.42 -10.62
CA GLY A 137 -21.11 -16.22 -9.90
C GLY A 137 -22.25 -15.26 -9.53
N ILE A 138 -21.89 -14.23 -8.78
CA ILE A 138 -22.75 -13.07 -8.50
C ILE A 138 -22.40 -11.96 -9.48
N SER A 139 -23.42 -11.32 -10.03
CA SER A 139 -23.28 -10.08 -10.78
C SER A 139 -24.00 -8.96 -10.03
N ALA A 140 -23.33 -7.82 -9.84
CA ALA A 140 -23.94 -6.66 -9.20
C ALA A 140 -24.82 -5.84 -10.14
N GLY A 141 -24.93 -6.22 -11.42
CA GLY A 141 -25.78 -5.53 -12.40
C GLY A 141 -25.36 -4.08 -12.68
N ASN A 142 -24.08 -3.74 -12.52
CA ASN A 142 -23.57 -2.37 -12.52
C ASN A 142 -24.15 -1.50 -11.39
N GLN A 143 -24.44 -2.09 -10.23
CA GLN A 143 -24.71 -1.38 -8.98
C GLN A 143 -23.55 -1.51 -7.97
N LYS A 144 -23.60 -0.69 -6.93
CA LYS A 144 -22.64 -0.69 -5.82
C LYS A 144 -23.01 -1.80 -4.83
N ILE A 145 -22.03 -2.59 -4.39
CA ILE A 145 -22.16 -3.49 -3.25
C ILE A 145 -21.70 -2.72 -2.01
N THR A 146 -22.54 -2.63 -0.98
CA THR A 146 -22.27 -1.90 0.27
C THR A 146 -22.34 -2.85 1.48
N ASN A 147 -21.93 -2.38 2.67
CA ASN A 147 -21.88 -3.15 3.92
C ASN A 147 -21.01 -4.43 3.88
N MET A 148 -20.02 -4.47 2.98
CA MET A 148 -19.08 -5.59 2.89
C MET A 148 -18.05 -5.52 4.02
N ALA A 149 -17.97 -6.58 4.84
CA ALA A 149 -16.96 -6.72 5.88
C ALA A 149 -15.53 -6.74 5.30
N LYS A 150 -14.51 -6.67 6.16
CA LYS A 150 -13.13 -6.93 5.72
C LYS A 150 -12.98 -8.44 5.46
N GLY A 151 -12.63 -8.82 4.24
CA GLY A 151 -12.24 -10.20 3.91
C GLY A 151 -10.85 -10.53 4.44
N ASP A 152 -10.45 -11.79 4.49
CA ASP A 152 -9.09 -12.17 4.87
C ASP A 152 -8.07 -11.80 3.77
N VAL A 153 -6.89 -11.34 4.18
CA VAL A 153 -5.78 -11.01 3.26
C VAL A 153 -4.64 -12.01 3.44
N ASN A 154 -4.70 -13.11 2.70
CA ASN A 154 -3.67 -14.14 2.68
C ASN A 154 -3.49 -14.70 1.25
N ALA A 155 -2.40 -15.45 1.02
CA ALA A 155 -2.01 -15.94 -0.31
C ALA A 155 -3.00 -16.91 -0.99
N THR A 156 -4.00 -17.39 -0.27
CA THR A 156 -5.05 -18.31 -0.73
C THR A 156 -6.46 -17.72 -0.60
N SER A 157 -6.58 -16.43 -0.22
CA SER A 157 -7.89 -15.81 0.00
C SER A 157 -8.64 -15.61 -1.31
N THR A 158 -9.93 -15.94 -1.28
CA THR A 158 -10.90 -15.71 -2.36
C THR A 158 -11.98 -14.71 -1.95
N ASP A 159 -11.83 -14.09 -0.77
CA ASP A 159 -12.75 -13.08 -0.25
C ASP A 159 -12.69 -11.80 -1.08
N ALA A 160 -13.84 -11.11 -1.17
CA ALA A 160 -13.90 -9.78 -1.73
C ALA A 160 -13.33 -8.76 -0.72
N VAL A 161 -12.17 -8.18 -1.02
CA VAL A 161 -11.57 -7.11 -0.20
C VAL A 161 -12.35 -5.80 -0.33
N ASN A 162 -12.59 -5.12 0.80
CA ASN A 162 -13.29 -3.84 0.82
C ASN A 162 -12.32 -2.63 0.76
N GLY A 163 -12.86 -1.43 0.51
CA GLY A 163 -12.06 -0.21 0.35
C GLY A 163 -11.17 0.13 1.55
N SER A 164 -11.57 -0.20 2.78
CA SER A 164 -10.77 0.08 3.98
C SER A 164 -9.47 -0.73 4.04
N GLN A 165 -9.48 -1.97 3.53
CA GLN A 165 -8.30 -2.84 3.50
C GLN A 165 -7.28 -2.35 2.47
N LEU A 166 -7.77 -1.94 1.28
CA LEU A 166 -6.91 -1.36 0.26
C LEU A 166 -6.33 -0.02 0.70
N HIS A 167 -7.07 0.77 1.48
CA HIS A 167 -6.57 2.01 2.07
C HIS A 167 -5.52 1.77 3.16
N GLU A 168 -5.63 0.70 3.96
CA GLU A 168 -4.60 0.29 4.91
C GLU A 168 -3.29 -0.09 4.20
N ILE A 169 -3.38 -0.85 3.09
CA ILE A 169 -2.20 -1.16 2.24
C ILE A 169 -1.63 0.12 1.60
N GLN A 170 -2.47 1.02 1.07
CA GLN A 170 -2.04 2.30 0.51
C GLN A 170 -1.27 3.16 1.53
N GLN A 171 -1.73 3.21 2.78
CA GLN A 171 -1.01 3.91 3.86
C GLN A 171 0.31 3.24 4.28
N ILE A 172 0.47 1.94 4.06
CA ILE A 172 1.73 1.24 4.30
C ILE A 172 2.70 1.50 3.14
N ALA A 173 2.25 1.31 1.89
CA ALA A 173 3.05 1.55 0.69
C ALA A 173 3.58 2.99 0.64
N ASN A 174 2.71 3.99 0.85
CA ASN A 174 3.08 5.41 0.78
C ASN A 174 4.08 5.90 1.86
N LYS A 175 4.50 5.05 2.82
CA LYS A 175 5.55 5.40 3.80
C LYS A 175 6.95 5.29 3.21
N GLY A 176 7.15 4.44 2.20
CA GLY A 176 8.49 4.14 1.70
C GLY A 176 9.36 3.41 2.74
N TRP A 177 10.68 3.48 2.59
CA TRP A 177 11.66 2.84 3.47
C TRP A 177 12.88 3.73 3.74
N ASN A 178 13.69 3.42 4.76
CA ASN A 178 14.79 4.31 5.19
C ASN A 178 16.16 3.70 4.83
N LEU A 179 16.97 4.42 4.05
CA LEU A 179 18.39 4.10 3.85
C LEU A 179 19.25 4.84 4.88
N SER A 180 20.22 4.15 5.48
CA SER A 180 21.32 4.75 6.26
C SER A 180 22.61 3.98 6.02
N THR A 181 23.76 4.68 6.05
CA THR A 181 25.08 4.07 5.89
C THR A 181 25.79 3.95 7.24
N ASN A 182 26.60 2.90 7.43
CA ASN A 182 27.44 2.68 8.61
C ASN A 182 26.71 2.82 9.97
N GLN A 183 25.43 2.41 10.02
CA GLN A 183 24.53 2.57 11.19
C GLN A 183 24.28 4.03 11.66
N ASN A 184 24.59 5.03 10.83
CA ASN A 184 24.30 6.44 11.14
C ASN A 184 22.80 6.76 10.98
N VAL A 185 22.01 6.43 12.00
CA VAL A 185 20.55 6.68 12.06
C VAL A 185 20.16 8.16 12.05
N ALA A 186 21.10 9.09 12.31
CA ALA A 186 20.85 10.53 12.25
C ALA A 186 20.84 11.09 10.83
N SER A 187 21.43 10.36 9.86
CA SER A 187 21.48 10.72 8.44
C SER A 187 20.69 9.73 7.57
N LYS A 188 19.50 9.34 8.04
CA LYS A 188 18.60 8.46 7.29
C LYS A 188 17.84 9.23 6.20
N SER A 189 17.83 8.70 4.98
CA SER A 189 16.99 9.20 3.88
C SER A 189 15.76 8.30 3.75
N ASN A 190 14.57 8.89 3.69
CA ASN A 190 13.33 8.13 3.48
C ASN A 190 13.04 8.01 1.98
N VAL A 191 13.44 6.88 1.43
CA VAL A 191 13.15 6.40 0.09
C VAL A 191 11.64 6.26 -0.06
N ALA A 192 10.99 7.06 -0.90
CA ALA A 192 9.58 6.90 -1.25
C ALA A 192 9.36 5.54 -1.97
N PRO A 193 8.11 5.16 -2.34
CA PRO A 193 7.90 4.20 -3.42
C PRO A 193 8.74 4.57 -4.65
N ASP A 194 9.86 3.85 -4.76
CA ASP A 194 11.10 4.12 -5.51
C ASP A 194 11.86 5.44 -5.18
N ASP A 195 13.09 5.27 -4.65
CA ASP A 195 14.22 6.19 -4.42
C ASP A 195 15.40 5.30 -3.91
N THR A 196 16.55 5.84 -3.47
CA THR A 196 17.85 5.38 -3.97
C THR A 196 18.74 4.40 -3.17
N VAL A 197 19.51 3.59 -3.91
CA VAL A 197 20.06 2.26 -3.54
C VAL A 197 21.55 2.22 -4.01
N ASP A 198 21.89 2.42 -5.31
CA ASP A 198 23.22 2.40 -6.02
C ASP A 198 24.54 2.54 -5.20
N ILE A 199 25.57 1.75 -5.51
CA ILE A 199 26.81 1.67 -4.70
C ILE A 199 28.08 1.58 -5.56
N SER A 200 29.03 2.50 -5.35
CA SER A 200 30.32 2.58 -6.06
C SER A 200 31.55 2.33 -5.16
N ASN A 201 32.61 1.69 -5.68
CA ASN A 201 33.91 1.49 -5.02
C ASN A 201 35.10 1.87 -5.94
N ALA A 202 36.24 2.25 -5.36
CA ALA A 202 37.40 2.79 -6.07
C ALA A 202 38.70 1.95 -5.98
N ASP A 203 38.82 1.00 -5.04
CA ASP A 203 40.10 0.30 -4.79
C ASP A 203 40.28 -1.04 -5.54
N SER A 204 39.24 -1.50 -6.24
CA SER A 204 39.17 -2.80 -6.95
C SER A 204 39.35 -4.07 -6.10
N ASN A 205 39.46 -3.99 -4.76
CA ASN A 205 39.45 -5.20 -3.90
C ASN A 205 38.05 -5.83 -3.82
N LEU A 206 37.00 -5.04 -4.09
CA LEU A 206 35.61 -5.48 -4.20
C LEU A 206 35.14 -5.41 -5.64
N VAL A 207 34.59 -6.52 -6.14
CA VAL A 207 33.76 -6.57 -7.34
C VAL A 207 32.32 -6.33 -6.89
N ILE A 208 31.72 -5.24 -7.37
CA ILE A 208 30.31 -4.90 -7.16
C ILE A 208 29.55 -5.21 -8.45
N SER A 209 28.49 -6.00 -8.37
CA SER A 209 27.60 -6.26 -9.51
C SER A 209 26.15 -6.41 -9.08
N ASN A 210 25.23 -5.78 -9.82
CA ASN A 210 23.80 -6.08 -9.77
C ASN A 210 23.55 -7.42 -10.50
N GLN A 211 22.83 -8.34 -9.87
CA GLN A 211 22.02 -9.32 -10.60
C GLN A 211 20.60 -9.38 -10.03
N GLY A 212 19.67 -8.73 -10.72
CA GLY A 212 18.27 -8.61 -10.29
C GLY A 212 18.15 -7.69 -9.08
N ASN A 213 17.67 -8.24 -7.97
CA ASN A 213 17.42 -7.46 -6.74
C ASN A 213 18.59 -7.56 -5.74
N ASN A 214 19.70 -8.20 -6.10
CA ASN A 214 20.82 -8.44 -5.19
C ASN A 214 22.08 -7.70 -5.66
N VAL A 215 22.63 -6.86 -4.78
CA VAL A 215 23.92 -6.20 -4.99
C VAL A 215 25.01 -7.14 -4.47
N ASP A 216 25.59 -7.93 -5.38
CA ASP A 216 26.68 -8.83 -5.06
C ASP A 216 27.99 -8.05 -4.91
N ILE A 217 28.40 -7.85 -3.67
CA ILE A 217 29.68 -7.25 -3.28
C ILE A 217 30.60 -8.38 -2.82
N ARG A 218 31.45 -8.87 -3.72
CA ARG A 218 32.40 -9.95 -3.44
C ARG A 218 33.84 -9.46 -3.45
N LEU A 219 34.70 -10.11 -2.66
CA LEU A 219 36.14 -9.95 -2.79
C LEU A 219 36.61 -10.39 -4.19
N ALA A 220 37.56 -9.66 -4.76
CA ALA A 220 38.19 -10.06 -6.02
C ALA A 220 38.91 -11.41 -5.90
N ASN A 221 39.02 -12.17 -7.01
CA ASN A 221 39.69 -13.48 -7.06
C ASN A 221 41.17 -13.44 -6.59
N LEU A 222 41.80 -12.27 -6.69
CA LEU A 222 43.10 -11.95 -6.09
C LEU A 222 42.91 -10.76 -5.15
N VAL A 223 42.86 -11.01 -3.85
CA VAL A 223 42.78 -9.95 -2.83
C VAL A 223 44.19 -9.50 -2.46
N THR A 224 44.48 -8.20 -2.64
CA THR A 224 45.80 -7.62 -2.32
C THR A 224 45.69 -6.81 -1.04
N ILE A 225 45.95 -7.46 0.10
CA ILE A 225 45.82 -6.83 1.41
C ILE A 225 47.03 -5.92 1.67
N GLY A 226 46.81 -4.60 1.65
CA GLY A 226 47.85 -3.59 1.76
C GLY A 226 48.39 -3.16 0.39
N SER A 227 47.60 -2.35 -0.34
CA SER A 227 47.92 -1.85 -1.69
C SER A 227 48.42 -0.39 -1.72
N GLY A 228 48.49 0.29 -0.56
CA GLY A 228 49.05 1.64 -0.45
C GLY A 228 50.56 1.67 -0.69
N THR A 229 51.08 2.80 -1.19
CA THR A 229 52.49 3.01 -1.51
C THR A 229 53.41 2.79 -0.29
N GLY A 230 54.03 1.61 -0.22
CA GLY A 230 54.97 1.22 0.85
C GLY A 230 54.60 -0.05 1.65
N SER A 231 53.89 -1.01 1.06
CA SER A 231 53.31 -2.19 1.77
C SER A 231 53.89 -3.54 1.34
N ASN A 232 53.86 -4.55 2.23
CA ASN A 232 54.18 -5.96 1.94
C ASN A 232 52.88 -6.81 1.93
N PRO A 233 52.33 -7.18 0.76
CA PRO A 233 51.00 -7.78 0.68
C PRO A 233 50.99 -9.31 0.84
N VAL A 234 50.11 -9.81 1.72
CA VAL A 234 49.66 -11.22 1.71
C VAL A 234 48.58 -11.38 0.64
N THR A 235 48.64 -12.46 -0.15
CA THR A 235 47.64 -12.74 -1.19
C THR A 235 46.79 -13.96 -0.84
N VAL A 236 45.49 -13.73 -0.74
CA VAL A 236 44.47 -14.78 -0.68
C VAL A 236 43.97 -15.00 -2.10
N ASN A 237 44.38 -16.11 -2.73
CA ASN A 237 44.01 -16.42 -4.11
C ASN A 237 42.96 -17.54 -4.12
N GLY A 238 41.69 -17.14 -4.14
CA GLY A 238 40.53 -18.04 -4.07
C GLY A 238 40.45 -19.02 -5.24
N VAL A 239 40.94 -18.63 -6.43
CA VAL A 239 40.97 -19.50 -7.63
C VAL A 239 41.93 -20.68 -7.43
N THR A 240 43.07 -20.46 -6.78
CA THR A 240 44.07 -21.51 -6.49
C THR A 240 43.83 -22.26 -5.18
N GLY A 241 42.83 -21.85 -4.39
CA GLY A 241 42.56 -22.35 -3.05
C GLY A 241 43.68 -22.08 -2.03
N ARG A 242 44.70 -21.28 -2.39
CA ARG A 242 45.93 -21.10 -1.59
C ARG A 242 45.97 -19.72 -0.95
N ILE A 243 46.19 -19.73 0.36
CA ILE A 243 46.54 -18.55 1.15
C ILE A 243 48.06 -18.46 1.18
N ASN A 244 48.63 -17.59 0.36
CA ASN A 244 50.08 -17.51 0.18
C ASN A 244 50.69 -16.59 1.25
N GLY A 245 51.20 -17.20 2.33
CA GLY A 245 51.90 -16.53 3.45
C GLY A 245 51.74 -17.13 4.86
N LEU A 246 51.40 -18.43 5.04
CA LEU A 246 51.05 -19.08 6.34
C LEU A 246 51.90 -20.34 6.72
N THR A 247 51.58 -21.07 7.83
CA THR A 247 52.58 -21.92 8.57
C THR A 247 52.23 -23.21 9.41
N ASN A 248 50.99 -23.70 9.65
CA ASN A 248 50.68 -24.60 10.84
C ASN A 248 50.11 -26.04 10.56
N THR A 249 50.13 -27.00 11.53
CA THR A 249 49.64 -28.43 11.47
C THR A 249 49.33 -29.15 12.85
N THR A 250 48.74 -30.37 12.84
CA THR A 250 48.75 -31.54 13.84
C THR A 250 47.66 -31.76 14.94
N TRP A 251 47.36 -33.05 15.30
CA TRP A 251 46.37 -33.55 16.33
C TRP A 251 46.66 -34.94 17.00
N ASP A 252 46.05 -35.22 18.18
CA ASP A 252 46.03 -36.46 19.01
C ASP A 252 44.86 -36.39 20.05
N PRO A 253 43.97 -37.41 20.19
CA PRO A 253 42.80 -37.37 21.09
C PRO A 253 43.10 -37.40 22.60
N ASN A 254 44.32 -37.70 23.04
CA ASN A 254 44.72 -37.70 24.46
C ASN A 254 45.44 -36.41 24.89
N THR A 255 45.62 -35.43 23.99
CA THR A 255 46.40 -34.21 24.27
C THR A 255 45.60 -32.93 24.08
N THR A 256 46.08 -31.86 24.70
CA THR A 256 45.41 -30.56 24.74
C THR A 256 46.08 -29.60 23.75
N TYR A 257 45.38 -29.27 22.65
CA TYR A 257 45.88 -28.38 21.60
C TYR A 257 45.62 -26.91 21.93
N ASN A 258 46.69 -26.16 22.19
CA ASN A 258 46.60 -24.90 22.92
C ASN A 258 46.83 -23.64 22.06
N SER A 259 47.58 -23.72 20.96
CA SER A 259 47.83 -22.57 20.06
C SER A 259 46.82 -22.54 18.92
N LYS A 260 45.98 -21.50 18.90
CA LYS A 260 44.82 -21.33 17.99
C LYS A 260 45.19 -20.92 16.56
N GLN A 261 46.26 -21.51 16.04
CA GLN A 261 46.61 -21.43 14.62
C GLN A 261 45.70 -22.38 13.83
N ALA A 262 45.57 -22.19 12.51
CA ALA A 262 44.74 -23.08 11.69
C ALA A 262 45.29 -24.51 11.74
N ALA A 263 44.52 -25.41 12.34
CA ALA A 263 44.69 -26.85 12.24
C ALA A 263 44.53 -27.27 10.77
N THR A 264 45.35 -28.22 10.32
CA THR A 264 45.24 -28.81 8.98
C THR A 264 44.25 -29.99 8.99
N GLU A 265 43.98 -30.61 7.85
CA GLU A 265 42.86 -31.56 7.70
C GLU A 265 43.02 -32.88 8.47
N GLU A 266 44.22 -33.22 8.93
CA GLU A 266 44.58 -34.53 9.52
C GLU A 266 43.97 -34.84 10.91
N GLN A 267 42.79 -34.30 11.27
CA GLN A 267 42.51 -33.92 12.68
C GLN A 267 41.09 -34.19 13.29
N LEU A 268 40.12 -34.86 12.64
CA LEU A 268 38.68 -34.64 13.00
C LEU A 268 37.69 -35.83 13.29
N LYS A 269 37.86 -37.05 12.76
CA LYS A 269 36.71 -37.93 12.38
C LYS A 269 35.90 -38.72 13.46
N SER A 270 36.29 -38.81 14.73
CA SER A 270 36.08 -40.05 15.52
C SER A 270 34.95 -40.13 16.60
N VAL A 271 33.80 -39.44 16.51
CA VAL A 271 32.94 -39.20 17.73
C VAL A 271 31.39 -39.41 17.64
N SER A 272 30.74 -39.56 16.47
CA SER A 272 29.32 -39.13 16.33
C SER A 272 28.15 -40.09 16.68
N ASP A 273 28.35 -41.39 16.91
CA ASP A 273 27.31 -42.43 16.69
C ASP A 273 26.27 -42.64 17.83
N VAL A 274 25.71 -41.58 18.43
CA VAL A 274 25.15 -41.64 19.81
C VAL A 274 23.62 -41.82 19.98
N ALA A 275 22.80 -40.77 19.83
CA ALA A 275 21.81 -40.50 20.90
C ALA A 275 20.29 -40.67 20.67
N GLN A 276 19.73 -40.37 19.49
CA GLN A 276 18.38 -39.77 19.43
C GLN A 276 17.17 -40.75 19.35
N ASN A 277 16.90 -41.49 20.44
CA ASN A 277 15.82 -42.50 20.56
C ASN A 277 14.71 -42.17 21.60
N ALA A 278 13.92 -41.06 21.48
CA ALA A 278 12.80 -40.82 22.45
C ALA A 278 11.60 -39.90 22.06
N ASN A 279 10.39 -40.52 22.05
CA ASN A 279 9.08 -40.05 22.61
C ASN A 279 8.01 -39.18 21.84
N LYS A 280 7.02 -39.91 21.26
CA LYS A 280 5.51 -39.81 21.40
C LYS A 280 4.63 -38.84 20.56
N GLY A 281 3.41 -39.31 20.22
CA GLY A 281 2.20 -38.55 19.80
C GLY A 281 1.21 -39.38 18.93
N TRP A 282 -0.05 -39.63 19.36
CA TRP A 282 -0.99 -40.62 18.74
C TRP A 282 -2.50 -40.31 18.82
N ASN A 283 -3.25 -40.62 17.75
CA ASN A 283 -4.64 -40.21 17.56
C ASN A 283 -5.66 -41.37 17.62
N VAL A 284 -6.92 -41.08 18.01
CA VAL A 284 -8.05 -42.04 18.13
C VAL A 284 -9.37 -41.45 17.59
N LYS A 285 -10.33 -42.28 17.13
CA LYS A 285 -11.75 -41.95 16.86
C LYS A 285 -12.63 -43.20 16.59
N SER A 286 -13.94 -42.96 16.56
CA SER A 286 -14.92 -43.51 15.60
C SER A 286 -15.74 -42.30 15.05
N ASP A 287 -16.76 -42.39 14.18
CA ASP A 287 -17.41 -43.46 13.40
C ASP A 287 -17.79 -42.85 12.00
N SER A 288 -18.65 -43.38 11.12
CA SER A 288 -19.10 -44.78 10.93
C SER A 288 -18.01 -45.64 10.27
N ASN A 289 -16.79 -45.10 10.14
CA ASN A 289 -15.50 -45.74 10.44
C ASN A 289 -14.33 -44.70 10.42
N LEU A 290 -14.56 -43.43 10.80
CA LEU A 290 -13.61 -42.32 10.57
C LEU A 290 -12.52 -42.13 11.66
N ALA A 291 -11.50 -41.35 11.31
CA ALA A 291 -10.28 -41.06 12.10
C ALA A 291 -10.08 -39.54 12.34
N ALA A 292 -9.11 -39.05 13.13
CA ALA A 292 -8.63 -39.46 14.46
C ALA A 292 -7.93 -38.24 15.11
N THR A 293 -8.11 -37.97 16.41
CA THR A 293 -7.44 -36.85 17.14
C THR A 293 -6.71 -37.39 18.36
N GLN A 294 -5.54 -36.85 18.75
CA GLN A 294 -4.95 -37.23 20.05
C GLN A 294 -5.73 -36.61 21.19
N VAL A 295 -6.60 -37.43 21.79
CA VAL A 295 -6.88 -37.39 23.22
C VAL A 295 -5.52 -37.56 23.93
N LYS A 296 -4.90 -36.43 24.30
CA LYS A 296 -3.96 -36.43 25.45
C LYS A 296 -4.77 -36.95 26.65
N PRO A 297 -4.17 -37.53 27.71
CA PRO A 297 -4.97 -38.30 28.67
C PRO A 297 -6.12 -37.53 29.43
N THR A 298 -7.34 -37.38 28.86
CA THR A 298 -8.48 -36.58 29.45
C THR A 298 -9.97 -36.87 29.09
N ASP A 299 -10.42 -37.20 27.86
CA ASP A 299 -11.76 -36.75 27.34
C ASP A 299 -12.98 -37.76 27.28
N THR A 300 -14.25 -37.27 27.35
CA THR A 300 -15.54 -38.08 27.35
C THR A 300 -16.83 -37.33 26.85
N VAL A 301 -17.87 -38.02 26.29
CA VAL A 301 -19.24 -37.51 25.89
C VAL A 301 -20.35 -38.64 25.88
N ASP A 302 -21.62 -38.43 26.35
CA ASP A 302 -22.73 -39.45 26.45
C ASP A 302 -24.21 -38.87 26.61
N ILE A 303 -25.32 -39.60 26.28
CA ILE A 303 -26.80 -39.25 26.43
C ILE A 303 -27.86 -40.39 26.14
N GLY A 304 -29.11 -40.34 26.70
CA GLY A 304 -30.31 -41.17 26.28
C GLY A 304 -31.65 -41.09 27.11
N LEU A 305 -32.84 -41.50 26.58
CA LEU A 305 -34.18 -41.60 27.30
C LEU A 305 -35.33 -42.42 26.57
N ALA A 306 -36.60 -42.48 27.09
CA ALA A 306 -37.74 -43.35 26.63
C ALA A 306 -39.23 -42.87 26.93
N THR A 307 -40.29 -43.65 26.57
CA THR A 307 -41.77 -43.31 26.52
C THR A 307 -42.71 -43.86 27.62
N GLY A 308 -43.96 -43.35 27.66
CA GLY A 308 -45.15 -44.12 28.07
C GLY A 308 -46.45 -43.30 28.20
N GLU A 309 -47.61 -43.81 27.71
CA GLU A 309 -48.95 -43.20 27.92
C GLU A 309 -48.98 -41.71 27.52
N THR A 310 -49.10 -40.86 28.54
CA THR A 310 -48.54 -39.49 28.58
C THR A 310 -48.10 -39.26 30.04
N ASN A 311 -47.01 -39.94 30.42
CA ASN A 311 -46.64 -40.25 31.80
C ASN A 311 -45.26 -39.69 32.20
N LEU A 312 -44.97 -38.37 32.22
CA LEU A 312 -45.89 -37.25 32.03
C LEU A 312 -45.67 -36.57 30.67
N LYS A 313 -44.80 -35.56 30.53
CA LYS A 313 -44.65 -34.81 29.27
C LYS A 313 -43.23 -34.24 29.07
N SER A 314 -42.38 -34.99 28.35
CA SER A 314 -41.06 -34.52 27.90
C SER A 314 -41.15 -33.51 26.75
N THR A 315 -40.24 -32.53 26.77
CA THR A 315 -40.41 -31.21 26.14
C THR A 315 -39.06 -30.49 25.99
N ALA A 316 -38.96 -29.56 25.04
CA ALA A 316 -37.80 -28.72 24.81
C ALA A 316 -37.88 -27.44 25.62
N VAL A 317 -36.72 -26.94 26.03
CA VAL A 317 -36.49 -25.52 26.27
C VAL A 317 -35.21 -25.14 25.53
N ASN A 318 -35.23 -23.98 24.87
CA ASN A 318 -34.02 -23.27 24.46
C ASN A 318 -33.95 -22.01 25.32
N ASP A 319 -32.82 -21.79 25.98
CA ASP A 319 -32.69 -20.81 27.08
C ASP A 319 -32.34 -19.37 26.61
N GLY A 320 -32.17 -19.17 25.31
CA GLY A 320 -31.78 -17.88 24.73
C GLY A 320 -30.28 -17.71 24.47
N LYS A 321 -29.46 -18.76 24.65
CA LYS A 321 -28.07 -18.81 24.14
C LYS A 321 -27.81 -19.94 23.12
N GLY A 322 -28.66 -20.99 23.07
CA GLY A 322 -29.01 -21.72 21.83
C GLY A 322 -28.68 -23.22 21.66
N THR A 323 -29.56 -24.19 22.10
CA THR A 323 -29.83 -25.61 21.60
C THR A 323 -31.12 -26.32 22.28
N THR A 324 -31.88 -27.38 21.73
CA THR A 324 -33.42 -27.77 21.86
C THR A 324 -34.03 -29.29 21.56
N THR A 325 -35.24 -29.88 22.02
CA THR A 325 -36.06 -31.20 21.58
C THR A 325 -37.51 -31.67 22.25
N ILE A 326 -38.57 -32.40 21.67
CA ILE A 326 -40.08 -32.59 22.13
C ILE A 326 -41.02 -33.94 21.96
N ASP A 327 -42.30 -34.08 22.54
CA ASP A 327 -43.39 -35.24 22.56
C ASP A 327 -44.99 -34.87 22.59
N PHE A 328 -46.22 -35.57 22.77
CA PHE A 328 -46.96 -36.91 23.16
C PHE A 328 -48.50 -37.23 22.65
N SER A 329 -49.58 -37.71 23.41
CA SER A 329 -50.77 -38.68 23.03
C SER A 329 -52.37 -38.44 23.39
N LEU A 330 -53.40 -39.38 23.18
CA LEU A 330 -54.95 -39.25 23.32
C LEU A 330 -55.99 -40.50 23.58
N SER A 331 -57.40 -40.40 23.58
CA SER A 331 -58.51 -41.45 23.95
C SER A 331 -60.08 -41.19 23.59
N LYS A 332 -61.28 -41.91 23.82
CA LYS A 332 -61.96 -43.33 23.93
C LYS A 332 -63.61 -43.36 24.11
N ASP A 333 -64.44 -44.49 23.93
CA ASP A 333 -65.92 -44.94 24.33
C ASP A 333 -67.34 -44.49 23.63
N LEU A 334 -68.69 -44.96 23.68
CA LEU A 334 -69.76 -46.10 23.98
C LEU A 334 -71.31 -45.72 23.54
N ASN A 335 -72.62 -46.26 23.62
CA ASN A 335 -73.63 -47.43 23.94
C ASN A 335 -75.22 -47.06 23.61
N ILE A 336 -76.50 -47.70 23.64
CA ILE A 336 -77.40 -49.00 23.61
C ILE A 336 -79.05 -48.79 23.45
N ASP A 337 -80.04 -49.80 23.31
CA ASP A 337 -81.60 -49.67 23.07
C ASP A 337 -82.77 -50.74 23.56
N THR A 338 -83.99 -51.02 22.91
CA THR A 338 -85.43 -51.37 23.45
C THR A 338 -86.48 -52.48 22.82
N VAL A 339 -87.89 -52.51 23.04
CA VAL A 339 -88.94 -53.67 22.80
C VAL A 339 -90.57 -53.44 22.71
N THR A 340 -91.54 -54.40 22.34
CA THR A 340 -93.13 -54.28 22.27
C THR A 340 -94.13 -55.58 22.16
N ALA A 341 -95.54 -55.55 22.10
CA ALA A 341 -96.60 -56.71 22.08
C ALA A 341 -98.17 -56.52 21.63
N GLY A 342 -99.17 -57.53 21.61
CA GLY A 342 -100.69 -57.46 21.21
C GLY A 342 -101.76 -58.70 21.35
N THR A 343 -103.14 -58.64 21.07
CA THR A 343 -104.30 -59.70 21.32
C THR A 343 -105.73 -59.72 20.52
N GLY A 344 -106.82 -60.60 20.77
CA GLY A 344 -108.19 -60.74 20.02
C GLY A 344 -109.50 -61.56 20.56
N THR A 345 -110.73 -61.71 19.88
CA THR A 345 -112.07 -62.38 20.35
C THR A 345 -113.25 -62.91 19.32
N ASN A 346 -114.64 -62.97 19.58
CA ASN A 346 -115.80 -63.43 18.67
C ASN A 346 -117.12 -62.55 18.50
N LYS A 347 -117.13 -61.21 18.73
CA LYS A 347 -118.30 -60.32 18.43
C LYS A 347 -117.98 -58.91 17.89
N THR A 348 -118.84 -58.47 16.98
CA THR A 348 -119.27 -57.07 16.72
C THR A 348 -119.29 -56.11 17.93
N VAL A 349 -118.23 -55.29 18.10
CA VAL A 349 -118.18 -54.07 18.93
C VAL A 349 -117.08 -53.14 18.40
N LEU A 350 -117.15 -51.80 18.23
CA LEU A 350 -118.15 -50.76 17.80
C LEU A 350 -117.44 -49.36 17.96
N SER A 351 -117.93 -48.15 17.62
CA SER A 351 -119.15 -47.61 16.98
C SER A 351 -118.94 -46.12 16.56
N GLN A 352 -119.69 -45.63 15.58
CA GLN A 352 -119.75 -44.24 15.07
C GLN A 352 -118.40 -43.61 14.68
N THR A 353 -117.66 -44.37 13.88
CA THR A 353 -117.84 -44.09 12.44
C THR A 353 -118.52 -45.22 11.63
N GLY A 354 -118.96 -46.32 12.26
CA GLY A 354 -119.64 -47.47 11.65
C GLY A 354 -119.90 -48.68 12.58
N VAL A 355 -119.60 -49.90 12.11
CA VAL A 355 -120.09 -51.22 12.64
C VAL A 355 -118.96 -52.27 12.64
N ASN A 356 -119.15 -53.50 13.17
CA ASN A 356 -118.12 -54.55 13.30
C ASN A 356 -118.68 -55.99 13.07
N ILE A 357 -117.83 -56.96 12.74
CA ILE A 357 -118.11 -58.42 12.61
C ILE A 357 -116.89 -59.21 13.16
N GLU A 358 -117.09 -60.36 13.80
CA GLU A 358 -115.99 -61.23 14.29
C GLU A 358 -116.27 -62.73 14.09
N ASN A 359 -115.21 -63.51 13.84
CA ASN A 359 -115.24 -64.93 13.50
C ASN A 359 -114.06 -65.69 14.15
N GLY A 360 -114.03 -65.75 15.49
CA GLY A 360 -113.31 -66.71 16.36
C GLY A 360 -111.78 -66.74 16.34
N THR A 361 -111.18 -66.41 15.22
CA THR A 361 -109.75 -66.20 14.98
C THR A 361 -109.51 -64.89 14.22
N THR A 362 -110.56 -64.12 13.86
CA THR A 362 -110.51 -62.89 13.03
C THR A 362 -111.62 -61.86 13.34
N GLN A 363 -111.36 -60.54 13.40
CA GLN A 363 -112.36 -59.46 13.57
C GLN A 363 -112.23 -58.36 12.52
N THR A 364 -113.33 -57.76 12.06
CA THR A 364 -113.37 -56.60 11.18
C THR A 364 -114.31 -55.52 11.71
N GLN A 365 -113.79 -54.33 12.05
CA GLN A 365 -114.55 -53.10 12.23
C GLN A 365 -114.57 -52.36 10.89
N LEU A 366 -115.75 -51.98 10.39
CA LEU A 366 -115.95 -51.28 9.12
C LEU A 366 -116.67 -49.95 9.37
N GLU A 367 -115.90 -48.87 9.27
CA GLU A 367 -116.32 -47.52 9.67
C GLU A 367 -115.80 -46.44 8.71
N ALA A 368 -116.60 -45.40 8.49
CA ALA A 368 -116.24 -44.23 7.68
C ALA A 368 -115.36 -43.23 8.47
N GLY A 369 -114.30 -43.73 9.08
CA GLY A 369 -113.42 -42.99 10.00
C GLY A 369 -112.37 -43.84 10.70
N LYS A 370 -112.61 -45.14 10.95
CA LYS A 370 -111.58 -46.09 11.44
C LYS A 370 -111.89 -47.58 11.14
N VAL A 371 -111.30 -48.18 10.10
CA VAL A 371 -111.54 -49.60 9.70
C VAL A 371 -110.50 -50.54 10.34
N VAL A 372 -110.90 -51.46 11.23
CA VAL A 372 -110.00 -52.46 11.87
C VAL A 372 -110.15 -53.83 11.21
N VAL A 373 -109.07 -54.61 11.09
CA VAL A 373 -109.04 -56.00 10.62
C VAL A 373 -107.96 -56.78 11.40
N LYS A 374 -108.34 -57.64 12.36
CA LYS A 374 -107.42 -58.45 13.20
C LYS A 374 -107.57 -59.95 13.01
N ASN A 375 -106.57 -60.71 13.47
CA ASN A 375 -106.62 -62.15 13.69
C ASN A 375 -105.91 -62.53 15.01
N THR A 376 -105.67 -63.82 15.26
CA THR A 376 -104.94 -64.30 16.46
C THR A 376 -103.48 -63.83 16.57
N ALA A 377 -102.91 -63.19 15.53
CA ALA A 377 -101.51 -62.78 15.44
C ALA A 377 -101.28 -61.29 15.07
N ASN A 378 -102.22 -60.61 14.40
CA ASN A 378 -102.08 -59.28 13.80
C ASN A 378 -103.34 -58.42 14.01
N THR A 379 -103.25 -57.07 13.97
CA THR A 379 -104.41 -56.14 14.05
C THR A 379 -104.19 -54.87 13.21
N LEU A 380 -104.85 -54.76 12.06
CA LEU A 380 -104.65 -53.72 11.02
C LEU A 380 -105.76 -52.64 11.03
N THR A 381 -105.45 -51.34 11.07
CA THR A 381 -106.42 -50.27 11.40
C THR A 381 -106.27 -48.99 10.54
N LEU A 382 -107.28 -48.66 9.71
CA LEU A 382 -107.31 -47.52 8.76
C LEU A 382 -108.13 -46.34 9.31
N ASP A 383 -107.50 -45.38 9.99
CA ASP A 383 -108.11 -44.23 10.67
C ASP A 383 -108.21 -43.00 9.76
N ALA A 384 -109.34 -42.82 9.08
CA ALA A 384 -109.63 -41.62 8.27
C ALA A 384 -109.97 -40.36 9.11
N GLY A 385 -110.11 -40.46 10.44
CA GLY A 385 -110.17 -39.30 11.34
C GLY A 385 -108.80 -38.65 11.55
N LYS A 386 -107.72 -39.45 11.53
CA LYS A 386 -106.32 -39.00 11.55
C LYS A 386 -105.64 -38.99 10.17
N GLY A 387 -106.14 -39.76 9.22
CA GLY A 387 -105.52 -40.05 7.92
C GLY A 387 -104.49 -41.21 7.92
N THR A 388 -104.49 -42.12 8.91
CA THR A 388 -103.43 -43.12 9.13
C THR A 388 -103.83 -44.58 8.84
N LEU A 389 -102.84 -45.45 8.62
CA LEU A 389 -103.01 -46.91 8.55
C LEU A 389 -102.01 -47.60 9.52
N GLU A 390 -102.54 -48.09 10.64
CA GLU A 390 -101.82 -48.60 11.80
C GLU A 390 -101.82 -50.15 11.80
N GLY A 391 -100.79 -50.82 12.35
CA GLY A 391 -100.88 -52.25 12.68
C GLY A 391 -100.72 -53.27 11.53
N LEU A 392 -100.12 -52.84 10.42
CA LEU A 392 -99.42 -53.69 9.46
C LEU A 392 -98.23 -54.42 10.14
N SER A 393 -97.90 -55.63 9.70
CA SER A 393 -96.85 -56.49 10.29
C SER A 393 -95.47 -56.34 9.62
N ASN A 394 -95.43 -55.82 8.40
CA ASN A 394 -94.21 -55.54 7.64
C ASN A 394 -93.49 -54.32 8.24
N LYS A 395 -92.79 -54.52 9.36
CA LYS A 395 -92.07 -53.49 10.11
C LYS A 395 -90.56 -53.43 9.84
N ASP A 396 -90.05 -54.39 9.07
CA ASP A 396 -88.64 -54.50 8.70
C ASP A 396 -88.49 -54.49 7.17
N ILE A 397 -87.42 -53.85 6.70
CA ILE A 397 -87.00 -53.76 5.30
C ILE A 397 -86.06 -54.91 4.88
N SER A 398 -85.54 -55.69 5.84
CA SER A 398 -84.58 -56.79 5.60
C SER A 398 -85.22 -58.06 5.02
N SER A 399 -86.55 -58.22 5.14
CA SER A 399 -87.23 -59.47 4.79
C SER A 399 -87.18 -59.75 3.27
N ALA A 400 -86.97 -61.00 2.89
CA ALA A 400 -86.81 -61.41 1.48
C ALA A 400 -88.04 -61.13 0.59
N GLY A 401 -89.20 -60.77 1.16
CA GLY A 401 -90.40 -60.37 0.43
C GLY A 401 -90.58 -58.85 0.27
N PHE A 402 -89.73 -58.01 0.88
CA PHE A 402 -89.86 -56.56 0.88
C PHE A 402 -89.85 -55.96 -0.54
N ALA A 403 -90.88 -55.18 -0.85
CA ALA A 403 -91.04 -54.47 -2.12
C ALA A 403 -91.03 -55.40 -3.35
N THR A 404 -91.80 -56.48 -3.28
CA THR A 404 -92.02 -57.42 -4.40
C THR A 404 -93.51 -57.67 -4.70
N GLN A 405 -94.45 -57.10 -3.94
CA GLN A 405 -95.86 -57.54 -3.92
C GLN A 405 -96.91 -56.40 -3.98
N GLY A 406 -96.50 -55.13 -4.03
CA GLY A 406 -97.43 -53.99 -4.02
C GLY A 406 -98.06 -53.74 -2.65
N ARG A 407 -97.24 -53.83 -1.59
CA ARG A 407 -97.66 -53.69 -0.20
C ARG A 407 -97.60 -52.23 0.26
N ALA A 408 -98.51 -51.81 1.13
CA ALA A 408 -98.38 -50.55 1.84
C ALA A 408 -97.17 -50.57 2.80
N ALA A 409 -96.39 -49.49 2.81
CA ALA A 409 -95.29 -49.32 3.75
C ALA A 409 -95.82 -48.89 5.14
N THR A 410 -95.09 -49.26 6.20
CA THR A 410 -95.42 -48.89 7.58
C THR A 410 -94.71 -47.63 8.05
N GLU A 411 -95.22 -46.98 9.11
CA GLU A 411 -94.47 -45.91 9.78
C GLU A 411 -93.14 -46.44 10.34
N GLU A 412 -93.06 -47.71 10.75
CA GLU A 412 -91.79 -48.33 11.16
C GLU A 412 -90.82 -48.55 10.00
N GLN A 413 -91.27 -49.00 8.82
CA GLN A 413 -90.42 -49.09 7.62
C GLN A 413 -90.00 -47.70 7.11
N LEU A 414 -90.93 -46.73 7.12
CA LEU A 414 -90.63 -45.35 6.78
C LEU A 414 -89.62 -44.74 7.76
N LYS A 415 -89.76 -45.04 9.06
CA LYS A 415 -88.80 -44.65 10.10
C LYS A 415 -87.46 -45.36 9.92
N GLN A 416 -87.42 -46.66 9.62
CA GLN A 416 -86.17 -47.41 9.38
C GLN A 416 -85.42 -46.88 8.15
N ILE A 417 -86.13 -46.50 7.10
CA ILE A 417 -85.52 -45.88 5.91
C ILE A 417 -85.16 -44.42 6.17
N GLN A 418 -85.94 -43.67 6.94
CA GLN A 418 -85.55 -42.33 7.40
C GLN A 418 -84.29 -42.39 8.28
N THR A 419 -84.21 -43.29 9.26
CA THR A 419 -83.01 -43.45 10.10
C THR A 419 -81.84 -43.95 9.28
N GLY A 420 -82.02 -44.97 8.44
CA GLY A 420 -80.98 -45.48 7.55
C GLY A 420 -80.44 -44.43 6.58
N LEU A 421 -81.30 -43.54 6.04
CA LEU A 421 -80.89 -42.42 5.20
C LEU A 421 -80.25 -41.27 6.01
N THR A 422 -80.60 -41.06 7.27
CA THR A 422 -79.87 -40.10 8.13
C THR A 422 -78.53 -40.65 8.65
N ASP A 423 -78.43 -41.95 8.88
CA ASP A 423 -77.23 -42.63 9.36
C ASP A 423 -76.22 -42.86 8.22
N SER A 424 -76.70 -43.04 6.99
CA SER A 424 -75.86 -43.06 5.78
C SER A 424 -75.38 -41.65 5.44
N GLY A 425 -74.11 -41.37 5.73
CA GLY A 425 -73.55 -40.03 5.69
C GLY A 425 -72.91 -39.58 4.36
N PHE A 426 -72.45 -38.33 4.37
CA PHE A 426 -71.42 -37.77 3.49
C PHE A 426 -70.07 -37.89 4.20
N GLY A 427 -69.00 -38.23 3.47
CA GLY A 427 -67.67 -38.26 4.08
C GLY A 427 -66.50 -38.05 3.12
N LEU A 428 -65.39 -37.62 3.70
CA LEU A 428 -64.12 -37.39 3.02
C LEU A 428 -63.02 -38.21 3.72
N THR A 429 -62.21 -38.92 2.94
CA THR A 429 -60.99 -39.58 3.39
C THR A 429 -59.79 -38.68 3.05
N ALA A 430 -58.81 -38.59 3.94
CA ALA A 430 -57.58 -37.84 3.69
C ALA A 430 -56.40 -38.77 3.32
N ALA A 431 -55.25 -38.21 2.93
CA ALA A 431 -54.09 -38.99 2.49
C ALA A 431 -53.46 -39.85 3.61
N ASP A 432 -53.74 -39.54 4.88
CA ASP A 432 -53.41 -40.37 6.05
C ASP A 432 -54.28 -41.64 6.19
N GLY A 433 -55.29 -41.81 5.33
CA GLY A 433 -56.24 -42.93 5.34
C GLY A 433 -57.40 -42.76 6.33
N ASN A 434 -57.43 -41.69 7.12
CA ASN A 434 -58.52 -41.41 8.06
C ASN A 434 -59.71 -40.78 7.34
N SER A 435 -60.93 -41.03 7.84
CA SER A 435 -62.17 -40.49 7.26
C SER A 435 -62.91 -39.58 8.24
N VAL A 436 -63.29 -38.39 7.79
CA VAL A 436 -64.36 -37.60 8.41
C VAL A 436 -65.68 -37.95 7.71
N GLN A 437 -66.57 -38.65 8.42
CA GLN A 437 -67.94 -38.93 7.97
C GLN A 437 -68.95 -38.20 8.85
N LYS A 438 -70.01 -37.66 8.24
CA LYS A 438 -71.06 -36.89 8.90
C LYS A 438 -72.43 -37.31 8.37
N LYS A 439 -73.41 -37.43 9.26
CA LYS A 439 -74.79 -37.83 8.93
C LYS A 439 -75.44 -36.87 7.94
N LEU A 440 -76.40 -37.34 7.14
CA LEU A 440 -77.06 -36.51 6.14
C LEU A 440 -77.70 -35.27 6.80
N GLY A 441 -77.38 -34.07 6.30
CA GLY A 441 -77.79 -32.79 6.89
C GLY A 441 -76.79 -32.19 7.91
N GLN A 442 -75.71 -32.88 8.25
CA GLN A 442 -74.56 -32.31 8.96
C GLN A 442 -73.47 -31.84 7.99
N THR A 443 -72.66 -30.85 8.38
CA THR A 443 -71.53 -30.34 7.61
C THR A 443 -70.24 -31.10 7.92
N VAL A 444 -69.43 -31.38 6.90
CA VAL A 444 -68.01 -31.72 7.05
C VAL A 444 -67.23 -30.40 7.08
N ASP A 445 -66.53 -30.16 8.18
CA ASP A 445 -65.59 -29.04 8.27
C ASP A 445 -64.35 -29.35 7.42
N VAL A 446 -64.01 -28.44 6.51
CA VAL A 446 -62.72 -28.43 5.80
C VAL A 446 -61.97 -27.16 6.22
N VAL A 447 -60.71 -27.33 6.64
CA VAL A 447 -59.88 -26.25 7.17
C VAL A 447 -58.47 -26.29 6.56
N GLY A 448 -57.84 -25.12 6.46
CA GLY A 448 -56.37 -25.08 6.43
C GLY A 448 -55.85 -25.47 7.82
N ALA A 449 -54.92 -26.42 7.90
CA ALA A 449 -54.36 -26.84 9.19
C ALA A 449 -53.31 -25.86 9.73
N ASP A 450 -52.73 -25.04 8.85
CA ASP A 450 -51.89 -23.91 9.21
C ASP A 450 -52.30 -22.64 8.45
N SER A 451 -51.63 -21.52 8.73
CA SER A 451 -51.94 -20.22 8.14
C SER A 451 -51.60 -20.09 6.65
N ASN A 452 -50.97 -21.08 6.02
CA ASN A 452 -50.58 -21.02 4.60
C ASN A 452 -51.76 -21.36 3.68
N ILE A 453 -52.75 -22.11 4.19
CA ILE A 453 -53.98 -22.46 3.50
C ILE A 453 -55.17 -21.80 4.20
N THR A 454 -56.05 -21.17 3.43
CA THR A 454 -57.32 -20.63 3.92
C THR A 454 -58.49 -21.28 3.18
N THR A 455 -59.60 -21.46 3.89
CA THR A 455 -60.80 -22.14 3.39
C THR A 455 -62.02 -21.26 3.60
N LYS A 456 -62.74 -20.93 2.53
CA LYS A 456 -63.95 -20.09 2.58
C LYS A 456 -65.04 -20.65 1.68
N VAL A 457 -66.30 -20.33 1.96
CA VAL A 457 -67.40 -20.56 1.02
C VAL A 457 -67.60 -19.28 0.19
N ASP A 458 -67.42 -19.38 -1.13
CA ASP A 458 -67.70 -18.30 -2.08
C ASP A 458 -68.63 -18.81 -3.17
N GLN A 459 -69.71 -18.07 -3.45
CA GLN A 459 -70.75 -18.41 -4.45
C GLN A 459 -71.25 -19.87 -4.39
N GLY A 460 -71.35 -20.45 -3.19
CA GLY A 460 -71.78 -21.83 -2.97
C GLY A 460 -70.72 -22.91 -3.22
N LYS A 461 -69.48 -22.53 -3.53
CA LYS A 461 -68.32 -23.42 -3.63
C LYS A 461 -67.42 -23.28 -2.41
N LEU A 462 -66.80 -24.37 -1.99
CA LEU A 462 -65.65 -24.33 -1.07
C LEU A 462 -64.41 -23.90 -1.87
N ALA A 463 -63.88 -22.72 -1.59
CA ALA A 463 -62.60 -22.24 -2.11
C ALA A 463 -61.50 -22.55 -1.09
N ILE A 464 -60.43 -23.18 -1.57
CA ILE A 464 -59.19 -23.43 -0.85
C ILE A 464 -58.14 -22.52 -1.49
N GLU A 465 -57.60 -21.58 -0.73
CA GLU A 465 -56.72 -20.52 -1.22
C GLU A 465 -55.40 -20.50 -0.46
N LEU A 466 -54.29 -20.35 -1.18
CA LEU A 466 -53.01 -20.00 -0.58
C LEU A 466 -53.10 -18.60 0.04
N SER A 467 -52.55 -18.44 1.24
CA SER A 467 -52.35 -17.13 1.86
C SER A 467 -51.39 -16.27 1.03
N LYS A 468 -51.55 -14.93 1.12
CA LYS A 468 -50.66 -13.99 0.41
C LYS A 468 -49.22 -14.08 0.90
N ASP A 469 -49.06 -14.28 2.21
CA ASP A 469 -47.79 -14.51 2.88
C ASP A 469 -47.72 -15.99 3.29
N LEU A 470 -46.61 -16.67 2.99
CA LEU A 470 -46.41 -18.10 3.26
C LEU A 470 -45.31 -18.31 4.31
N ALA A 471 -45.65 -19.00 5.40
CA ALA A 471 -44.76 -19.37 6.50
C ALA A 471 -44.22 -20.81 6.29
N VAL A 472 -43.12 -20.89 5.54
CA VAL A 472 -42.38 -22.11 5.19
C VAL A 472 -40.95 -22.08 5.75
N ASN A 473 -40.37 -23.25 6.01
CA ASN A 473 -38.99 -23.41 6.49
C ASN A 473 -37.98 -23.24 5.35
N SER A 474 -38.27 -23.83 4.19
CA SER A 474 -37.43 -23.72 3.00
C SER A 474 -38.21 -23.79 1.68
N VAL A 475 -37.58 -23.27 0.64
CA VAL A 475 -38.03 -23.36 -0.75
C VAL A 475 -36.86 -23.82 -1.60
N ASN A 476 -36.97 -25.01 -2.20
CA ASN A 476 -36.05 -25.49 -3.23
C ASN A 476 -36.67 -25.26 -4.61
N ALA A 477 -36.20 -24.21 -5.29
CA ALA A 477 -36.59 -23.86 -6.66
C ALA A 477 -35.59 -24.48 -7.66
N ALA A 478 -35.82 -25.74 -8.01
CA ALA A 478 -35.04 -26.52 -8.98
C ALA A 478 -33.50 -26.47 -8.78
N GLY A 479 -33.02 -26.55 -7.53
CA GLY A 479 -31.60 -26.49 -7.19
C GLY A 479 -31.13 -25.14 -6.62
N THR A 480 -32.00 -24.14 -6.50
CA THR A 480 -31.76 -22.95 -5.67
C THR A 480 -32.56 -23.07 -4.38
N LEU A 481 -31.86 -23.21 -3.25
CA LEU A 481 -32.45 -23.33 -1.92
C LEU A 481 -32.48 -21.96 -1.23
N ILE A 482 -33.65 -21.62 -0.68
CA ILE A 482 -33.83 -20.53 0.29
C ILE A 482 -34.25 -21.15 1.62
N ASN A 483 -33.57 -20.80 2.71
CA ASN A 483 -33.94 -21.21 4.06
C ASN A 483 -33.47 -20.18 5.11
N SER A 484 -33.50 -20.54 6.39
CA SER A 484 -33.09 -19.69 7.51
C SER A 484 -31.62 -19.23 7.49
N ASN A 485 -30.76 -19.86 6.68
CA ASN A 485 -29.36 -19.46 6.48
C ASN A 485 -29.18 -18.45 5.34
N GLY A 486 -30.18 -18.30 4.46
CA GLY A 486 -30.16 -17.41 3.31
C GLY A 486 -30.45 -18.15 2.00
N LEU A 487 -29.75 -17.78 0.93
CA LEU A 487 -29.87 -18.35 -0.41
C LEU A 487 -28.57 -19.06 -0.83
N SER A 488 -28.69 -20.27 -1.35
CA SER A 488 -27.58 -21.09 -1.88
C SER A 488 -28.01 -21.97 -3.05
N PHE A 489 -27.06 -22.44 -3.86
CA PHE A 489 -27.30 -23.54 -4.80
C PHE A 489 -27.08 -24.89 -4.14
N VAL A 490 -27.92 -25.86 -4.48
CA VAL A 490 -27.87 -27.23 -3.96
C VAL A 490 -27.89 -28.27 -5.08
N ASP A 491 -27.29 -29.44 -4.80
CA ASP A 491 -27.38 -30.62 -5.65
C ASP A 491 -28.78 -31.28 -5.60
N GLY A 492 -28.97 -32.35 -6.37
CA GLY A 492 -30.21 -33.14 -6.38
C GLY A 492 -30.53 -33.87 -5.07
N SER A 493 -29.65 -33.82 -4.07
CA SER A 493 -29.83 -34.37 -2.72
C SER A 493 -29.96 -33.26 -1.66
N GLY A 494 -29.94 -31.98 -2.05
CA GLY A 494 -30.08 -30.82 -1.16
C GLY A 494 -28.77 -30.34 -0.51
N ASN A 495 -27.61 -30.89 -0.86
CA ASN A 495 -26.32 -30.43 -0.33
C ASN A 495 -25.86 -29.15 -1.06
N ALA A 496 -25.28 -28.20 -0.33
CA ALA A 496 -24.74 -26.98 -0.93
C ALA A 496 -23.64 -27.29 -1.96
N ILE A 497 -23.73 -26.71 -3.16
CA ILE A 497 -22.71 -26.88 -4.21
C ILE A 497 -21.45 -26.11 -3.80
N ALA A 498 -20.34 -26.82 -3.61
CA ALA A 498 -19.06 -26.21 -3.28
C ALA A 498 -18.61 -25.20 -4.35
N ASN A 499 -18.07 -24.05 -3.93
CA ASN A 499 -17.69 -22.94 -4.79
C ASN A 499 -18.86 -22.37 -5.64
N SER A 500 -20.11 -22.61 -5.25
CA SER A 500 -21.27 -21.86 -5.75
C SER A 500 -21.50 -20.57 -4.96
N PRO A 501 -22.15 -19.55 -5.52
CA PRO A 501 -22.38 -18.31 -4.80
C PRO A 501 -23.56 -18.40 -3.84
N SER A 502 -23.52 -17.58 -2.79
CA SER A 502 -24.56 -17.54 -1.76
C SER A 502 -24.73 -16.15 -1.16
N ILE A 503 -25.91 -15.91 -0.58
CA ILE A 503 -26.17 -14.80 0.33
C ILE A 503 -26.57 -15.41 1.67
N SER A 504 -25.90 -14.99 2.74
CA SER A 504 -26.22 -15.39 4.11
C SER A 504 -26.32 -14.17 5.02
N LYS A 505 -26.70 -14.39 6.28
CA LYS A 505 -26.67 -13.36 7.33
C LYS A 505 -25.27 -12.75 7.56
N ASN A 506 -24.22 -13.46 7.15
CA ASN A 506 -22.83 -13.01 7.28
C ASN A 506 -22.34 -12.21 6.05
N GLY A 507 -23.17 -12.07 5.02
CA GLY A 507 -22.86 -11.32 3.80
C GLY A 507 -22.97 -12.15 2.52
N ILE A 508 -22.25 -11.70 1.51
CA ILE A 508 -22.34 -12.16 0.12
C ILE A 508 -21.05 -12.91 -0.24
N SER A 509 -21.15 -14.18 -0.65
CA SER A 509 -19.99 -14.98 -1.11
C SER A 509 -20.12 -15.33 -2.58
N ALA A 510 -19.09 -15.01 -3.37
CA ALA A 510 -19.04 -15.30 -4.80
C ALA A 510 -18.61 -16.75 -5.13
N GLY A 511 -18.29 -17.58 -4.13
CA GLY A 511 -17.84 -18.95 -4.35
C GLY A 511 -16.57 -19.07 -5.20
N ASN A 512 -15.62 -18.14 -5.02
CA ASN A 512 -14.37 -18.05 -5.80
C ASN A 512 -14.56 -17.67 -7.29
N GLN A 513 -15.75 -17.21 -7.68
CA GLN A 513 -16.06 -16.83 -9.07
C GLN A 513 -15.97 -15.32 -9.28
N LYS A 514 -15.59 -14.88 -10.50
CA LYS A 514 -15.37 -13.46 -10.81
C LYS A 514 -16.71 -12.69 -10.76
N ILE A 515 -16.80 -11.71 -9.86
CA ILE A 515 -17.93 -10.77 -9.83
C ILE A 515 -17.84 -9.87 -11.07
N THR A 516 -18.86 -9.92 -11.92
CA THR A 516 -18.93 -9.15 -13.19
C THR A 516 -20.08 -8.14 -13.15
N ASN A 517 -20.01 -7.13 -14.01
CA ASN A 517 -20.89 -5.95 -13.99
C ASN A 517 -20.91 -5.31 -12.59
N VAL A 518 -19.77 -4.76 -12.19
CA VAL A 518 -19.64 -3.88 -11.02
C VAL A 518 -19.38 -2.49 -11.58
N ALA A 519 -20.21 -1.50 -11.21
CA ALA A 519 -19.98 -0.12 -11.63
C ALA A 519 -18.73 0.46 -10.95
N LYS A 520 -18.35 1.69 -11.33
CA LYS A 520 -17.31 2.39 -10.59
C LYS A 520 -17.87 2.80 -9.23
N GLY A 521 -17.33 2.24 -8.14
CA GLY A 521 -17.61 2.69 -6.77
C GLY A 521 -17.01 4.08 -6.51
N ASP A 522 -17.49 4.80 -5.50
CA ASP A 522 -16.89 6.08 -5.14
C ASP A 522 -15.54 5.86 -4.46
N VAL A 523 -14.53 6.63 -4.84
CA VAL A 523 -13.19 6.58 -4.23
C VAL A 523 -13.07 7.73 -3.22
N ASN A 524 -13.53 7.50 -1.99
CA ASN A 524 -13.43 8.43 -0.88
C ASN A 524 -13.26 7.69 0.46
N ALA A 525 -12.84 8.41 1.50
CA ALA A 525 -12.47 7.83 2.81
C ALA A 525 -13.60 7.11 3.57
N THR A 526 -14.86 7.32 3.19
CA THR A 526 -16.06 6.71 3.81
C THR A 526 -16.74 5.68 2.91
N SER A 527 -16.17 5.36 1.75
CA SER A 527 -16.79 4.46 0.78
C SER A 527 -16.78 3.00 1.28
N THR A 528 -17.94 2.35 1.19
CA THR A 528 -18.06 0.89 1.34
C THR A 528 -18.30 0.19 0.00
N ASP A 529 -18.17 0.91 -1.11
CA ASP A 529 -18.44 0.42 -2.46
C ASP A 529 -17.37 -0.57 -2.93
N ALA A 530 -17.81 -1.66 -3.57
CA ALA A 530 -16.91 -2.47 -4.39
C ALA A 530 -16.32 -1.65 -5.56
N VAL A 531 -14.99 -1.68 -5.70
CA VAL A 531 -14.28 -1.06 -6.83
C VAL A 531 -14.09 -2.03 -7.99
N ASN A 532 -14.21 -1.55 -9.23
CA ASN A 532 -14.07 -2.39 -10.41
C ASN A 532 -12.66 -2.30 -11.06
N GLY A 533 -12.35 -3.25 -11.93
CA GLY A 533 -11.03 -3.33 -12.58
C GLY A 533 -10.62 -2.07 -13.37
N SER A 534 -11.57 -1.28 -13.89
CA SER A 534 -11.26 -0.03 -14.59
C SER A 534 -10.81 1.11 -13.64
N GLN A 535 -11.13 1.01 -12.34
CA GLN A 535 -10.63 1.93 -11.32
C GLN A 535 -9.22 1.55 -10.89
N LEU A 536 -8.96 0.25 -10.67
CA LEU A 536 -7.63 -0.24 -10.36
C LEU A 536 -6.65 0.02 -11.52
N PHE A 537 -7.10 -0.17 -12.76
CA PHE A 537 -6.35 0.21 -13.97
C PHE A 537 -5.99 1.69 -13.99
N ALA A 538 -6.93 2.59 -13.63
CA ALA A 538 -6.67 4.03 -13.62
C ALA A 538 -5.63 4.43 -12.55
N VAL A 539 -5.57 3.72 -11.43
CA VAL A 539 -4.49 3.89 -10.43
C VAL A 539 -3.15 3.40 -10.99
N GLY A 540 -3.13 2.26 -11.68
CA GLY A 540 -1.94 1.70 -12.32
C GLY A 540 -1.36 2.60 -13.42
N ASP A 541 -2.17 3.03 -14.39
CA ASP A 541 -1.72 3.95 -15.45
C ASP A 541 -1.36 5.34 -14.89
N GLY A 542 -2.03 5.79 -13.83
CA GLY A 542 -1.65 6.99 -13.09
C GLY A 542 -0.24 6.90 -12.49
N ALA A 543 0.09 5.79 -11.83
CA ALA A 543 1.42 5.56 -11.24
C ALA A 543 2.53 5.49 -12.31
N LYS A 544 2.28 4.80 -13.44
CA LYS A 544 3.19 4.78 -14.60
C LYS A 544 3.59 6.19 -15.05
N ASN A 545 2.64 7.12 -15.10
CA ASN A 545 2.89 8.50 -15.52
C ASN A 545 3.64 9.32 -14.46
N ILE A 546 3.60 8.94 -13.18
CA ILE A 546 4.41 9.54 -12.11
C ILE A 546 5.87 9.08 -12.18
N ILE A 547 6.12 7.79 -12.48
CA ILE A 547 7.47 7.24 -12.69
C ILE A 547 8.11 7.81 -13.96
N GLY A 548 7.31 8.01 -15.02
CA GLY A 548 7.72 8.68 -16.25
C GLY A 548 8.65 7.86 -17.14
N GLY A 549 9.37 8.53 -18.04
CA GLY A 549 10.31 7.89 -18.98
C GLY A 549 9.64 6.83 -19.86
N THR A 550 10.25 5.64 -19.95
CA THR A 550 9.76 4.49 -20.72
C THR A 550 8.87 3.54 -19.92
N THR A 551 8.37 3.93 -18.73
CA THR A 551 7.53 3.05 -17.90
C THR A 551 6.33 2.50 -18.67
N THR A 552 6.11 1.20 -18.55
CA THR A 552 4.86 0.53 -18.96
C THR A 552 4.23 -0.17 -17.75
N TYR A 553 2.89 -0.26 -17.76
CA TYR A 553 2.10 -0.98 -16.75
C TYR A 553 1.38 -2.12 -17.46
N ASP A 554 1.60 -3.36 -17.02
CA ASP A 554 0.86 -4.52 -17.53
C ASP A 554 -0.37 -4.79 -16.63
N PRO A 555 -1.59 -4.55 -17.12
CA PRO A 555 -2.80 -4.74 -16.33
C PRO A 555 -3.18 -6.22 -16.11
N ASN A 556 -2.52 -7.17 -16.79
CA ASN A 556 -2.78 -8.60 -16.62
C ASN A 556 -2.03 -9.18 -15.42
N THR A 557 -0.79 -8.71 -15.18
CA THR A 557 0.05 -9.10 -14.04
C THR A 557 0.05 -8.08 -12.90
N GLY A 558 -0.38 -6.84 -13.15
CA GLY A 558 -0.31 -5.74 -12.19
C GLY A 558 1.09 -5.15 -12.02
N THR A 559 2.04 -5.48 -12.90
CA THR A 559 3.45 -5.09 -12.78
C THR A 559 3.80 -3.83 -13.55
N PHE A 560 4.85 -3.13 -13.10
CA PHE A 560 5.47 -2.02 -13.81
C PHE A 560 6.79 -2.49 -14.41
N ILE A 561 7.02 -2.16 -15.68
CA ILE A 561 8.26 -2.45 -16.40
C ILE A 561 8.89 -1.12 -16.78
N ASN A 562 10.07 -0.85 -16.22
CA ASN A 562 10.94 0.25 -16.62
C ASN A 562 12.40 -0.27 -16.66
N ASN A 563 13.21 0.38 -17.48
CA ASN A 563 14.59 0.04 -17.79
C ASN A 563 15.50 1.27 -17.99
N ASN A 564 14.97 2.49 -17.85
CA ASN A 564 15.74 3.72 -18.00
C ASN A 564 15.02 4.96 -17.40
N ILE A 565 14.99 5.06 -16.07
CA ILE A 565 14.42 6.22 -15.38
C ILE A 565 15.33 7.43 -15.55
N GLY A 566 14.77 8.53 -16.09
CA GLY A 566 15.47 9.81 -16.22
C GLY A 566 16.70 9.82 -17.13
N ASN A 567 16.83 8.85 -18.06
CA ASN A 567 18.04 8.62 -18.87
C ASN A 567 19.29 8.20 -18.08
N THR A 568 19.11 7.61 -16.89
CA THR A 568 20.24 7.13 -16.04
C THR A 568 20.71 5.71 -16.36
N GLY A 569 19.91 4.94 -17.11
CA GLY A 569 20.15 3.51 -17.42
C GLY A 569 19.45 2.52 -16.48
N GLU A 570 18.72 3.01 -15.48
CA GLU A 570 18.29 2.19 -14.33
C GLU A 570 16.78 1.90 -14.32
N SER A 571 16.40 0.73 -13.77
CA SER A 571 15.04 0.14 -13.87
C SER A 571 14.07 0.57 -12.76
N THR A 572 14.63 0.92 -11.62
CA THR A 572 13.96 1.49 -10.45
C THR A 572 14.37 2.96 -10.31
N ILE A 573 13.72 3.75 -9.46
CA ILE A 573 14.33 5.00 -8.97
C ILE A 573 15.40 4.67 -7.89
N HIS A 574 15.84 3.40 -7.76
CA HIS A 574 16.89 2.99 -6.84
C HIS A 574 18.25 3.50 -7.28
N ASP A 575 18.59 3.29 -8.54
CA ASP A 575 19.96 3.54 -8.98
C ASP A 575 20.07 4.90 -9.70
N ALA A 576 18.93 5.46 -10.14
CA ALA A 576 18.85 6.74 -10.86
C ALA A 576 19.33 8.00 -10.10
N ILE A 577 18.66 8.44 -9.01
CA ILE A 577 19.03 9.70 -8.32
C ILE A 577 20.42 9.57 -7.66
N LYS A 578 20.89 8.34 -7.40
CA LYS A 578 22.18 8.09 -6.76
C LYS A 578 23.32 7.92 -7.76
N SER A 579 23.05 7.48 -8.98
CA SER A 579 23.92 7.69 -10.15
C SER A 579 24.15 9.19 -10.40
N VAL A 580 23.09 10.01 -10.30
CA VAL A 580 23.22 11.48 -10.31
C VAL A 580 24.03 12.00 -9.11
N ASN A 581 23.77 11.50 -7.90
CA ASN A 581 24.48 11.92 -6.67
C ASN A 581 25.98 11.54 -6.70
N ASN A 582 26.33 10.35 -7.18
CA ASN A 582 27.71 9.87 -7.36
C ASN A 582 28.47 10.70 -8.41
N THR A 583 27.78 11.12 -9.48
CA THR A 583 28.30 12.09 -10.46
C THR A 583 28.58 13.44 -9.80
N ILE A 584 27.68 13.95 -8.94
CA ILE A 584 27.90 15.21 -8.20
C ILE A 584 29.05 15.08 -7.19
N GLN A 585 29.14 13.95 -6.47
CA GLN A 585 30.18 13.67 -5.46
C GLN A 585 31.60 13.61 -6.04
N THR A 586 31.76 13.18 -7.30
CA THR A 586 33.07 13.12 -7.95
C THR A 586 33.55 14.49 -8.44
N VAL A 587 32.67 15.27 -9.08
CA VAL A 587 33.00 16.64 -9.54
C VAL A 587 33.29 17.58 -8.36
N SER A 588 32.67 17.37 -7.20
CA SER A 588 32.85 18.21 -6.00
C SER A 588 34.22 18.10 -5.31
N LYS A 589 35.11 17.17 -5.73
CA LYS A 589 36.36 16.85 -4.99
C LYS A 589 37.57 17.73 -5.32
N GLY A 590 37.60 18.44 -6.44
CA GLY A 590 38.71 19.35 -6.77
C GLY A 590 40.10 18.67 -6.87
N TRP A 591 41.17 19.42 -6.62
CA TRP A 591 42.57 18.96 -6.71
C TRP A 591 43.41 19.39 -5.49
N ASN A 592 44.50 18.69 -5.19
CA ASN A 592 45.35 19.00 -4.04
C ASN A 592 46.51 19.93 -4.42
N LEU A 593 46.64 21.05 -3.73
CA LEU A 593 47.81 21.93 -3.74
C LEU A 593 48.76 21.54 -2.59
N THR A 594 50.05 21.41 -2.88
CA THR A 594 51.11 21.23 -1.87
C THR A 594 52.18 22.29 -2.08
N THR A 595 52.85 22.72 -1.01
CA THR A 595 53.97 23.67 -1.07
C THR A 595 55.24 22.98 -0.62
N ASN A 596 56.24 22.88 -1.50
CA ASN A 596 57.52 22.21 -1.22
C ASN A 596 57.38 20.76 -0.72
N GLY A 597 56.36 20.03 -1.20
CA GLY A 597 56.06 18.66 -0.77
C GLY A 597 55.50 18.53 0.65
N GLN A 598 55.06 19.63 1.27
CA GLN A 598 54.46 19.70 2.59
C GLN A 598 53.11 20.44 2.52
N ASN A 599 52.32 20.36 3.59
CA ASN A 599 51.04 21.09 3.78
C ASN A 599 50.06 20.93 2.59
N SER A 600 49.52 19.72 2.40
CA SER A 600 48.50 19.48 1.38
C SER A 600 47.16 20.13 1.74
N SER A 601 46.60 20.90 0.82
CA SER A 601 45.27 21.50 0.92
C SER A 601 44.45 21.23 -0.35
N GLN A 602 43.16 20.96 -0.19
CA GLN A 602 42.28 20.57 -1.28
C GLN A 602 41.56 21.80 -1.86
N VAL A 603 41.89 22.15 -3.10
CA VAL A 603 41.33 23.25 -3.88
C VAL A 603 40.08 22.74 -4.60
N LYS A 604 38.90 23.15 -4.14
CA LYS A 604 37.60 22.81 -4.75
C LYS A 604 37.41 23.58 -6.08
N PRO A 605 36.45 23.19 -6.94
CA PRO A 605 36.22 23.85 -8.24
C PRO A 605 35.94 25.37 -8.20
N THR A 606 35.56 25.92 -7.05
CA THR A 606 35.30 27.37 -6.84
C THR A 606 36.41 28.07 -6.04
N ASP A 607 37.41 27.35 -5.55
CA ASP A 607 38.42 27.92 -4.65
C ASP A 607 39.46 28.71 -5.46
N THR A 608 39.68 29.97 -5.10
CA THR A 608 40.69 30.82 -5.75
C THR A 608 42.04 30.66 -5.05
N VAL A 609 43.02 30.09 -5.76
CA VAL A 609 44.42 30.01 -5.28
C VAL A 609 45.13 31.33 -5.60
N ASP A 610 45.44 32.11 -4.57
CA ASP A 610 46.22 33.35 -4.69
C ASP A 610 47.70 33.09 -4.37
N PHE A 611 48.57 33.25 -5.37
CA PHE A 611 50.02 33.17 -5.23
C PHE A 611 50.61 34.50 -4.71
N ALA A 612 50.03 35.03 -3.63
CA ALA A 612 50.32 36.36 -3.10
C ALA A 612 51.75 36.49 -2.55
N ASN A 613 52.62 37.17 -3.31
CA ASN A 613 53.95 37.53 -2.81
C ASN A 613 53.98 38.96 -2.24
N LYS A 614 53.97 39.09 -0.91
CA LYS A 614 53.79 40.37 -0.20
C LYS A 614 55.06 41.23 -0.07
N ASP A 615 56.25 40.66 -0.23
CA ASP A 615 57.52 41.39 -0.13
C ASP A 615 57.94 42.07 -1.45
N GLY A 616 57.37 41.64 -2.58
CA GLY A 616 57.69 42.11 -3.93
C GLY A 616 58.91 41.46 -4.58
N ASN A 617 59.63 40.56 -3.91
CA ASN A 617 60.89 39.95 -4.40
C ASN A 617 60.68 38.93 -5.53
N ILE A 618 59.57 38.20 -5.50
CA ILE A 618 59.13 37.29 -6.55
C ILE A 618 57.97 37.92 -7.31
N LYS A 619 58.06 37.92 -8.64
CA LYS A 619 57.01 38.35 -9.56
C LYS A 619 56.27 37.13 -10.08
N VAL A 620 54.99 37.04 -9.78
CA VAL A 620 54.09 36.02 -10.34
C VAL A 620 53.22 36.68 -11.42
N ASN A 621 53.03 36.01 -12.56
CA ASN A 621 52.16 36.49 -13.63
C ASN A 621 51.34 35.34 -14.24
N ASN A 622 50.06 35.60 -14.50
CA ASN A 622 49.14 34.64 -15.11
C ASN A 622 48.76 35.08 -16.53
N ASN A 623 48.78 34.14 -17.48
CA ASN A 623 48.24 34.33 -18.83
C ASN A 623 47.39 33.10 -19.21
N GLY A 624 46.07 33.22 -19.04
CA GLY A 624 45.11 32.13 -19.22
C GLY A 624 45.30 31.02 -18.19
N ASN A 625 45.89 29.90 -18.62
CA ASN A 625 46.15 28.72 -17.80
C ASN A 625 47.64 28.57 -17.41
N ASN A 626 48.52 29.46 -17.89
CA ASN A 626 49.96 29.42 -17.61
C ASN A 626 50.34 30.43 -16.51
N VAL A 627 50.94 29.93 -15.43
CA VAL A 627 51.54 30.74 -14.36
C VAL A 627 53.06 30.78 -14.53
N THR A 628 53.61 31.98 -14.56
CA THR A 628 55.06 32.25 -14.65
C THR A 628 55.56 32.88 -13.35
N VAL A 629 56.76 32.48 -12.90
CA VAL A 629 57.35 32.90 -11.62
C VAL A 629 58.79 33.35 -11.87
N ASP A 630 59.05 34.65 -11.71
CA ASP A 630 60.33 35.30 -11.96
C ASP A 630 60.85 36.00 -10.68
N LEU A 631 62.15 36.29 -10.62
CA LEU A 631 62.68 37.26 -9.65
C LEU A 631 62.36 38.70 -10.09
N ALA A 632 62.09 39.58 -9.11
CA ALA A 632 62.01 41.01 -9.35
C ALA A 632 63.40 41.58 -9.71
N LYS A 633 63.42 42.68 -10.48
CA LYS A 633 64.68 43.36 -10.87
C LYS A 633 65.40 43.99 -9.67
N ASP A 634 64.62 44.53 -8.74
CA ASP A 634 65.07 45.07 -7.46
C ASP A 634 64.50 44.19 -6.35
N ILE A 635 65.35 43.68 -5.47
CA ILE A 635 64.95 42.84 -4.33
C ILE A 635 65.27 43.51 -2.99
N LYS A 636 64.40 43.32 -2.00
CA LYS A 636 64.54 43.79 -0.62
C LYS A 636 64.69 42.57 0.29
N VAL A 637 65.89 42.38 0.84
CA VAL A 637 66.23 41.26 1.72
C VAL A 637 67.06 41.77 2.90
N ASP A 638 66.83 41.21 4.09
CA ASP A 638 67.56 41.62 5.31
C ASP A 638 69.04 41.25 5.27
N SER A 639 69.40 40.23 4.48
CA SER A 639 70.78 39.87 4.20
C SER A 639 70.96 39.14 2.86
N VAL A 640 72.17 39.22 2.32
CA VAL A 640 72.68 38.39 1.21
C VAL A 640 73.96 37.72 1.67
N GLN A 641 74.00 36.38 1.62
CA GLN A 641 75.20 35.58 1.90
C GLN A 641 75.78 35.03 0.59
N ALA A 642 76.94 35.53 0.18
CA ALA A 642 77.69 35.07 -1.00
C ALA A 642 79.02 34.46 -0.55
N GLY A 643 79.06 33.13 -0.38
CA GLY A 643 80.24 32.44 0.16
C GLY A 643 80.58 32.95 1.58
N ASN A 644 81.81 33.41 1.78
CA ASN A 644 82.27 34.01 3.05
C ASN A 644 81.76 35.43 3.30
N THR A 645 81.07 36.06 2.34
CA THR A 645 80.66 37.47 2.40
C THR A 645 79.19 37.61 2.77
N THR A 646 78.91 38.31 3.87
CA THR A 646 77.57 38.70 4.30
C THR A 646 77.36 40.19 4.05
N LEU A 647 76.32 40.58 3.32
CA LEU A 647 75.82 41.96 3.27
C LEU A 647 74.48 41.99 4.01
N ASN A 648 74.32 42.79 5.05
CA ASN A 648 73.08 42.91 5.82
C ASN A 648 72.93 44.33 6.40
N ASN A 649 71.89 44.55 7.23
CA ASN A 649 71.65 45.85 7.89
C ASN A 649 72.86 46.38 8.69
N ASN A 650 73.72 45.50 9.23
CA ASN A 650 74.93 45.91 9.95
C ASN A 650 76.08 46.30 9.01
N GLY A 651 76.02 45.96 7.72
CA GLY A 651 77.01 46.30 6.69
C GLY A 651 77.53 45.09 5.92
N LEU A 652 78.76 45.21 5.40
CA LEU A 652 79.51 44.18 4.66
C LEU A 652 80.51 43.48 5.58
N THR A 653 80.40 42.17 5.75
CA THR A 653 81.33 41.35 6.54
C THR A 653 81.92 40.24 5.68
N ILE A 654 83.24 40.13 5.61
CA ILE A 654 83.93 38.97 5.03
C ILE A 654 84.45 38.11 6.17
N LYS A 655 83.99 36.86 6.26
CA LYS A 655 84.48 35.91 7.26
C LYS A 655 86.00 35.74 7.11
N ASP A 656 86.71 35.89 8.23
CA ASP A 656 88.18 35.81 8.38
C ASP A 656 88.95 36.87 7.54
N GLY A 657 88.27 37.96 7.16
CA GLY A 657 88.79 39.09 6.39
C GLY A 657 88.23 40.45 6.85
N PRO A 658 88.40 41.53 6.04
CA PRO A 658 87.90 42.85 6.37
C PRO A 658 86.37 42.94 6.44
N SER A 659 85.85 43.88 7.23
CA SER A 659 84.43 44.25 7.28
C SER A 659 84.25 45.78 7.27
N VAL A 660 83.13 46.22 6.71
CA VAL A 660 82.67 47.61 6.67
C VAL A 660 81.27 47.62 7.26
N THR A 661 81.17 47.96 8.54
CA THR A 661 79.93 47.87 9.33
C THR A 661 79.45 49.25 9.79
N GLN A 662 78.24 49.32 10.37
CA GLN A 662 77.75 50.53 11.06
C GLN A 662 78.70 51.01 12.17
N SER A 663 79.48 50.10 12.77
CA SER A 663 80.51 50.40 13.78
C SER A 663 81.81 50.96 13.19
N GLY A 664 81.97 50.93 11.87
CA GLY A 664 83.18 51.37 11.16
C GLY A 664 83.84 50.27 10.32
N ILE A 665 85.08 50.51 9.91
CA ILE A 665 85.91 49.59 9.12
C ILE A 665 86.81 48.79 10.06
N ASP A 666 86.70 47.46 10.04
CA ASP A 666 87.69 46.54 10.63
C ASP A 666 88.45 45.86 9.48
N ALA A 667 89.79 45.93 9.53
CA ALA A 667 90.64 45.33 8.51
C ALA A 667 90.86 43.82 8.69
N GLY A 668 90.38 43.18 9.77
CA GLY A 668 90.59 41.76 10.02
C GLY A 668 92.08 41.40 10.15
N SER A 669 92.80 42.18 10.95
CA SER A 669 94.25 42.13 11.16
C SER A 669 95.11 42.25 9.88
N LYS A 670 94.56 42.80 8.79
CA LYS A 670 95.32 43.18 7.57
C LYS A 670 95.82 44.63 7.69
N LYS A 671 96.90 44.97 6.98
CA LYS A 671 97.32 46.38 6.84
C LYS A 671 96.34 47.13 5.93
N ILE A 672 95.86 48.30 6.36
CA ILE A 672 95.16 49.24 5.47
C ILE A 672 96.23 50.10 4.77
N THR A 673 96.50 49.82 3.50
CA THR A 673 97.44 50.58 2.67
C THR A 673 96.73 51.68 1.87
N ASN A 674 97.47 52.69 1.44
CA ASN A 674 96.99 53.82 0.62
C ASN A 674 95.97 54.74 1.34
N VAL A 675 96.11 54.90 2.66
CA VAL A 675 95.37 55.89 3.45
C VAL A 675 96.09 57.24 3.35
N ALA A 676 95.43 58.24 2.77
CA ALA A 676 95.92 59.62 2.73
C ALA A 676 95.98 60.22 4.15
N GLU A 677 96.71 61.31 4.34
CA GLU A 677 96.81 61.96 5.65
C GLU A 677 95.45 62.54 6.08
N GLY A 678 94.96 62.09 7.24
CA GLY A 678 93.72 62.59 7.85
C GLY A 678 93.91 63.89 8.63
N SER A 679 92.83 64.49 9.12
CA SER A 679 92.93 65.67 9.98
C SER A 679 93.28 65.29 11.41
N ILE A 680 94.29 65.92 12.02
CA ILE A 680 94.60 65.76 13.45
C ILE A 680 93.83 66.82 14.26
N ALA A 681 92.61 66.48 14.67
CA ALA A 681 91.76 67.34 15.49
C ALA A 681 90.96 66.51 16.50
N LYS A 682 90.58 67.12 17.63
CA LYS A 682 89.91 66.45 18.78
C LYS A 682 88.69 65.59 18.40
N ASN A 683 87.97 65.95 17.34
CA ASN A 683 86.77 65.28 16.86
C ASN A 683 86.94 64.69 15.45
N SER A 684 88.17 64.53 14.96
CA SER A 684 88.43 63.92 13.65
C SER A 684 87.97 62.47 13.62
N LYS A 685 87.49 62.03 12.46
CA LYS A 685 87.15 60.63 12.18
C LYS A 685 87.96 60.07 11.00
N ASP A 686 88.94 60.83 10.53
CA ASP A 686 89.82 60.41 9.46
C ASP A 686 90.79 59.34 10.00
N ALA A 687 91.06 58.31 9.21
CA ALA A 687 92.07 57.33 9.58
C ALA A 687 93.46 57.97 9.47
N VAL A 688 94.09 58.28 10.60
CA VAL A 688 95.47 58.79 10.61
C VAL A 688 96.45 57.69 10.18
N ASN A 689 97.39 58.03 9.31
CA ASN A 689 98.41 57.11 8.83
C ASN A 689 99.73 57.26 9.63
N GLY A 690 100.75 56.49 9.26
CA GLY A 690 102.01 56.39 10.03
C GLY A 690 102.84 57.68 10.11
N SER A 691 102.85 58.57 9.11
CA SER A 691 103.60 59.84 9.19
C SER A 691 103.02 60.75 10.27
N GLN A 692 101.71 60.70 10.47
CA GLN A 692 100.98 61.63 11.34
C GLN A 692 101.18 61.38 12.82
N LEU A 693 101.38 60.12 13.23
CA LEU A 693 101.71 59.78 14.61
C LEU A 693 103.15 60.17 14.98
N HIS A 694 104.07 60.11 14.01
CA HIS A 694 105.45 60.56 14.16
C HIS A 694 105.49 62.06 14.48
N ASP A 695 104.77 62.87 13.70
CA ASP A 695 104.71 64.33 13.87
C ASP A 695 104.06 64.76 15.20
N MET A 696 103.06 64.02 15.70
CA MET A 696 102.37 64.35 16.97
C MET A 696 103.24 64.21 18.22
N LEU A 697 104.20 63.27 18.21
CA LEU A 697 105.05 62.98 19.38
C LEU A 697 106.37 63.77 19.33
N GLY A 698 106.73 64.31 18.16
CA GLY A 698 107.82 65.25 17.96
C GLY A 698 109.20 64.59 17.79
N ASP A 699 110.09 65.29 17.09
CA ASP A 699 111.47 64.89 16.82
C ASP A 699 112.27 64.73 18.13
N GLY A 700 112.25 63.52 18.68
CA GLY A 700 112.94 63.16 19.92
C GLY A 700 112.21 62.14 20.79
N ALA A 701 110.91 61.92 20.61
CA ALA A 701 110.17 60.92 21.40
C ALA A 701 110.53 59.46 21.05
N PHE A 702 111.03 59.22 19.83
CA PHE A 702 111.49 57.92 19.34
C PHE A 702 112.98 57.99 18.96
N VAL A 703 113.86 57.41 19.78
CA VAL A 703 115.31 57.41 19.54
C VAL A 703 115.82 55.97 19.43
N GLY A 704 115.91 55.44 18.20
CA GLY A 704 116.36 54.06 17.98
C GLY A 704 116.14 53.48 16.58
N GLY A 705 115.19 54.00 15.79
CA GLY A 705 114.90 53.55 14.42
C GLY A 705 114.04 52.29 14.30
N ASP A 706 113.54 51.75 15.42
CA ASP A 706 112.59 50.64 15.52
C ASP A 706 111.13 51.09 15.67
N GLY A 707 110.90 52.35 16.08
CA GLY A 707 109.62 53.05 16.03
C GLY A 707 108.63 52.75 17.17
N ASN A 708 109.07 52.07 18.24
CA ASN A 708 108.13 51.45 19.18
C ASN A 708 108.40 51.71 20.69
N THR A 709 109.42 52.51 21.03
CA THR A 709 109.82 52.81 22.43
C THR A 709 109.84 54.31 22.69
N ILE A 710 109.22 54.76 23.80
CA ILE A 710 109.08 56.18 24.20
C ILE A 710 109.67 56.40 25.60
N THR A 711 110.33 57.54 25.84
CA THR A 711 110.82 57.94 27.17
C THR A 711 110.57 59.44 27.46
N ASN A 712 110.40 59.79 28.74
CA ASN A 712 110.21 61.17 29.24
C ASN A 712 108.98 61.92 28.68
N ILE A 713 107.78 61.43 29.00
CA ILE A 713 106.54 62.07 28.54
C ILE A 713 106.28 63.36 29.33
N GLY A 714 106.22 64.49 28.62
CA GLY A 714 105.82 65.79 29.17
C GLY A 714 106.76 66.38 30.23
N GLY A 715 107.99 65.89 30.36
CA GLY A 715 108.96 66.36 31.35
C GLY A 715 108.74 65.85 32.77
N THR A 716 107.84 64.88 32.97
CA THR A 716 107.59 64.26 34.29
C THR A 716 108.68 63.26 34.72
N GLY A 717 109.56 62.86 33.80
CA GLY A 717 110.54 61.78 33.99
C GLY A 717 109.99 60.38 33.73
N GLU A 718 108.67 60.21 33.67
CA GLU A 718 108.02 58.90 33.55
C GLU A 718 107.98 58.38 32.11
N THR A 719 107.94 57.04 31.99
CA THR A 719 107.91 56.31 30.70
C THR A 719 106.49 56.00 30.22
N ASN A 720 105.46 56.24 31.05
CA ASN A 720 104.06 56.15 30.65
C ASN A 720 103.19 57.20 31.36
N ILE A 721 102.02 57.48 30.79
CA ILE A 721 101.08 58.51 31.27
C ILE A 721 100.38 58.10 32.59
N ASN A 722 100.30 56.81 32.89
CA ASN A 722 99.47 56.29 33.99
C ASN A 722 100.15 56.45 35.37
N ASP A 723 101.48 56.29 35.43
CA ASP A 723 102.24 56.53 36.66
C ASP A 723 102.30 58.03 37.00
N ALA A 724 102.39 58.90 35.98
CA ALA A 724 102.26 60.35 36.12
C ALA A 724 100.87 60.80 36.65
N ILE A 725 99.83 59.96 36.55
CA ILE A 725 98.46 60.24 37.05
C ILE A 725 98.20 59.58 38.42
N SER A 726 98.89 58.49 38.76
CA SER A 726 98.62 57.72 39.99
C SER A 726 98.96 58.45 41.29
N SER A 727 99.75 59.53 41.24
CA SER A 727 100.11 60.38 42.38
C SER A 727 98.92 61.14 43.03
N ILE A 728 97.69 61.03 42.47
CA ILE A 728 96.56 61.95 42.74
C ILE A 728 95.39 61.32 43.55
N ASN A 729 95.37 60.00 43.87
CA ASN A 729 94.06 59.28 43.91
C ASN A 729 93.54 58.42 45.12
N GLN A 730 93.94 58.56 46.40
CA GLN A 730 93.47 57.65 47.50
C GLN A 730 92.14 58.07 48.27
N LYS A 731 91.01 57.28 48.28
CA LYS A 731 89.59 57.64 48.68
C LYS A 731 88.65 56.49 49.32
N ALA A 732 87.36 56.75 49.72
CA ALA A 732 86.32 55.86 50.42
C ALA A 732 84.80 56.15 49.99
N GLY A 733 83.62 55.61 50.45
CA GLY A 733 83.04 54.79 51.60
C GLY A 733 81.51 54.33 51.42
N GLN A 734 80.70 53.88 52.46
CA GLN A 734 79.36 53.16 52.33
C GLN A 734 78.27 53.29 53.50
N HIS A 735 76.93 52.97 53.33
CA HIS A 735 75.80 52.91 54.36
C HIS A 735 74.40 52.23 53.92
N SER A 736 73.44 51.86 54.84
CA SER A 736 72.11 51.11 54.60
C SER A 736 70.91 51.24 55.65
N THR A 737 69.63 50.79 55.38
CA THR A 737 68.36 50.89 56.26
C THR A 737 67.16 49.85 56.03
N VAL A 738 66.12 49.69 56.94
CA VAL A 738 64.93 48.70 56.87
C VAL A 738 63.59 49.11 57.64
N VAL A 739 62.36 48.50 57.43
CA VAL A 739 60.97 48.85 57.98
C VAL A 739 59.91 47.66 58.14
N ALA A 740 58.70 47.86 58.74
CA ALA A 740 57.56 46.90 58.99
C ALA A 740 56.24 47.09 58.15
N GLY A 741 55.15 46.29 58.35
CA GLY A 741 53.99 46.21 57.41
C GLY A 741 52.55 45.87 57.92
N GLN A 742 51.59 45.86 56.97
CA GLN A 742 50.14 46.21 57.12
C GLN A 742 49.27 45.49 58.17
N ASN A 743 49.31 44.15 58.27
CA ASN A 743 48.41 43.38 59.16
C ASN A 743 49.07 42.99 60.50
N MET A 744 50.21 43.61 60.81
CA MET A 744 51.02 43.32 61.99
C MET A 744 51.30 44.62 62.76
N THR A 745 51.10 44.58 64.06
CA THR A 745 51.36 45.70 64.98
C THR A 745 52.75 45.55 65.58
N VAL A 746 53.70 46.42 65.24
CA VAL A 746 55.06 46.41 65.80
C VAL A 746 55.18 47.46 66.91
N THR A 747 55.70 47.06 68.08
CA THR A 747 56.02 47.95 69.21
C THR A 747 57.51 47.88 69.54
N GLU A 748 58.17 49.05 69.63
CA GLU A 748 59.59 49.17 69.98
C GLU A 748 59.78 49.17 71.50
N THR A 749 60.78 48.43 71.98
CA THR A 749 61.26 48.44 73.37
C THR A 749 62.78 48.51 73.42
N VAL A 750 63.36 48.99 74.52
CA VAL A 750 64.81 49.04 74.73
C VAL A 750 65.24 47.80 75.51
N ASN A 751 66.27 47.09 75.03
CA ASN A 751 66.81 45.93 75.72
C ASN A 751 67.90 46.29 76.75
N SER A 752 68.28 45.33 77.58
CA SER A 752 69.20 45.49 78.72
C SER A 752 70.60 46.02 78.40
N SER A 753 70.97 46.10 77.12
CA SER A 753 72.29 46.52 76.63
C SER A 753 72.25 47.82 75.80
N GLY A 754 71.12 48.54 75.78
CA GLY A 754 70.97 49.81 75.07
C GLY A 754 70.74 49.71 73.56
N GLY A 755 70.46 48.51 73.05
CA GLY A 755 70.03 48.29 71.66
C GLY A 755 68.51 48.42 71.48
N LYS A 756 68.08 48.66 70.24
CA LYS A 756 66.65 48.66 69.84
C LYS A 756 66.12 47.24 69.69
N GLU A 757 64.92 46.97 70.19
CA GLU A 757 64.22 45.67 70.10
C GLU A 757 62.73 45.88 69.72
N PHE A 758 62.10 44.89 69.08
CA PHE A 758 60.76 45.05 68.46
C PHE A 758 59.87 43.81 68.66
N LYS A 759 58.62 44.01 69.12
CA LYS A 759 57.61 42.96 69.37
C LYS A 759 56.42 43.07 68.39
N VAL A 760 55.81 41.95 67.96
CA VAL A 760 54.86 41.90 66.83
C VAL A 760 53.61 41.03 67.10
N ALA A 761 52.41 41.48 66.71
CA ALA A 761 51.12 40.73 66.80
C ALA A 761 50.10 41.13 65.70
N THR A 762 48.95 40.44 65.56
CA THR A 762 47.88 40.69 64.55
C THR A 762 46.69 41.51 65.08
N THR A 763 45.85 42.05 64.19
CA THR A 763 44.65 42.88 64.50
C THR A 763 43.32 42.11 64.49
N ASP A 764 42.28 42.67 65.12
CA ASP A 764 40.94 42.06 65.23
C ASP A 764 40.19 42.00 63.89
N ASP A 765 40.08 43.13 63.18
CA ASP A 765 39.65 43.15 61.77
C ASP A 765 40.86 42.88 60.87
N VAL A 766 40.78 41.82 60.05
CA VAL A 766 41.88 41.32 59.23
C VAL A 766 41.66 41.59 57.74
N THR A 767 42.36 42.57 57.18
CA THR A 767 42.29 42.91 55.75
C THR A 767 43.26 42.05 54.94
N PHE A 768 42.78 40.91 54.44
CA PHE A 768 43.57 40.07 53.54
C PHE A 768 43.44 40.51 52.08
N LYS A 769 44.57 40.69 51.40
CA LYS A 769 44.60 40.94 49.94
C LYS A 769 44.16 39.71 49.12
N THR A 770 44.32 38.52 49.69
CA THR A 770 43.88 37.22 49.19
C THR A 770 43.67 36.25 50.36
N VAL A 771 42.62 35.43 50.34
CA VAL A 771 42.38 34.36 51.33
C VAL A 771 42.26 33.02 50.60
N THR A 772 43.13 32.07 50.91
CA THR A 772 43.12 30.72 50.31
C THR A 772 42.60 29.72 51.35
N SER A 773 41.29 29.44 51.34
CA SER A 773 40.67 28.42 52.20
C SER A 773 40.16 27.25 51.37
N GLN A 774 40.41 26.03 51.83
CA GLN A 774 39.92 24.80 51.19
C GLN A 774 38.39 24.63 51.33
N LYS A 775 37.77 25.27 52.34
CA LYS A 775 36.31 25.28 52.52
C LYS A 775 35.89 26.51 53.32
N VAL A 776 35.07 27.37 52.74
CA VAL A 776 34.33 28.42 53.45
C VAL A 776 32.91 27.89 53.71
N THR A 777 32.47 27.90 54.97
CA THR A 777 31.11 27.48 55.35
C THR A 777 30.39 28.69 55.96
N ALA A 778 29.47 29.28 55.19
CA ALA A 778 28.65 30.43 55.59
C ALA A 778 27.33 30.38 54.81
N ASP A 779 26.22 30.85 55.39
CA ASP A 779 24.91 30.84 54.70
C ASP A 779 24.84 31.79 53.50
N ASN A 780 25.47 32.97 53.62
CA ASN A 780 25.70 33.92 52.53
C ASN A 780 27.20 34.23 52.45
N VAL A 781 27.76 34.22 51.24
CA VAL A 781 29.11 34.75 50.96
C VAL A 781 28.96 35.94 50.04
N THR A 782 29.35 37.12 50.53
CA THR A 782 29.32 38.39 49.79
C THR A 782 30.76 38.85 49.53
N VAL A 783 31.17 38.92 48.27
CA VAL A 783 32.49 39.42 47.86
C VAL A 783 32.28 40.58 46.89
N GLY A 784 32.20 41.80 47.44
CA GLY A 784 31.73 42.96 46.69
C GLY A 784 30.28 42.76 46.22
N ASP A 785 30.04 42.95 44.92
CA ASP A 785 28.71 42.85 44.31
C ASP A 785 28.20 41.41 44.11
N VAL A 786 29.09 40.40 44.23
CA VAL A 786 28.74 38.99 43.95
C VAL A 786 28.14 38.34 45.19
N GLN A 787 26.96 37.74 45.03
CA GLN A 787 26.26 36.99 46.08
C GLN A 787 26.09 35.52 45.69
N ILE A 788 26.62 34.63 46.52
CA ILE A 788 26.38 33.19 46.45
C ILE A 788 25.31 32.83 47.49
N THR A 789 24.19 32.27 47.05
CA THR A 789 23.03 31.95 47.90
C THR A 789 22.43 30.60 47.54
N LYS A 790 21.45 30.11 48.33
CA LYS A 790 20.68 28.89 48.03
C LYS A 790 19.87 28.96 46.72
N ALA A 791 19.67 30.15 46.13
CA ALA A 791 19.03 30.35 44.83
C ALA A 791 20.02 30.32 43.64
N GLY A 792 21.31 30.06 43.90
CA GLY A 792 22.39 30.09 42.91
C GLY A 792 23.30 31.31 43.03
N ILE A 793 24.06 31.58 41.98
CA ILE A 793 25.07 32.66 41.91
C ILE A 793 24.44 33.88 41.24
N ASN A 794 24.29 34.98 41.99
CA ASN A 794 24.04 36.29 41.41
C ASN A 794 25.37 37.04 41.28
N ALA A 795 25.85 37.19 40.05
CA ALA A 795 27.11 37.86 39.75
C ALA A 795 27.01 39.39 39.64
N GLY A 796 25.85 40.02 39.91
CA GLY A 796 25.72 41.49 39.89
C GLY A 796 26.12 42.12 38.55
N ASN A 797 25.67 41.51 37.44
CA ASN A 797 26.04 41.82 36.05
C ASN A 797 27.55 41.74 35.74
N LYS A 798 28.36 41.05 36.55
CA LYS A 798 29.77 40.73 36.25
C LYS A 798 29.88 39.43 35.45
N VAL A 799 30.94 39.31 34.66
CA VAL A 799 31.26 38.10 33.89
C VAL A 799 31.74 36.99 34.82
N ILE A 800 31.15 35.80 34.68
CA ILE A 800 31.61 34.57 35.36
C ILE A 800 32.62 33.87 34.43
N SER A 801 33.89 33.87 34.79
CA SER A 801 34.96 33.15 34.08
C SER A 801 35.17 31.73 34.65
N ASN A 802 35.96 30.91 33.95
CA ASN A 802 36.30 29.53 34.33
C ASN A 802 35.10 28.57 34.44
N VAL A 803 34.00 28.87 33.74
CA VAL A 803 32.89 27.93 33.52
C VAL A 803 33.34 26.89 32.48
N ALA A 804 33.39 25.62 32.88
CA ALA A 804 33.69 24.50 31.99
C ALA A 804 32.56 24.29 30.95
N ASP A 805 32.85 23.55 29.89
CA ASP A 805 31.87 23.22 28.84
C ASP A 805 30.71 22.37 29.39
N GLY A 806 29.53 22.98 29.54
CA GLY A 806 28.31 22.29 30.01
C GLY A 806 27.65 21.43 28.92
N ALA A 807 27.03 20.32 29.30
CA ALA A 807 26.42 19.39 28.36
C ALA A 807 25.25 20.03 27.57
N VAL A 808 25.38 20.09 26.24
CA VAL A 808 24.36 20.67 25.35
C VAL A 808 23.35 19.60 24.90
N ASN A 809 22.28 19.45 25.65
CA ASN A 809 21.12 18.60 25.32
C ASN A 809 19.83 19.19 25.90
N SER A 810 18.68 18.64 25.50
CA SER A 810 17.34 19.19 25.82
C SER A 810 16.93 19.14 27.30
N THR A 811 17.64 18.39 28.16
CA THR A 811 17.31 18.27 29.59
C THR A 811 18.31 18.95 30.51
N SER A 812 19.48 19.34 30.00
CA SER A 812 20.59 19.93 30.77
C SER A 812 20.19 21.14 31.62
N LYS A 813 20.94 21.35 32.69
CA LYS A 813 20.84 22.45 33.66
C LYS A 813 22.20 23.09 33.95
N GLU A 814 23.21 22.74 33.17
CA GLU A 814 24.57 23.27 33.27
C GLU A 814 24.68 24.61 32.53
N ALA A 815 25.61 25.47 32.97
CA ALA A 815 25.86 26.74 32.32
C ALA A 815 26.76 26.54 31.08
N VAL A 816 26.29 26.96 29.90
CA VAL A 816 27.13 26.99 28.70
C VAL A 816 28.04 28.22 28.71
N ASN A 817 29.26 28.07 28.20
CA ASN A 817 30.27 29.13 28.20
C ASN A 817 30.44 29.80 26.83
N GLY A 818 31.34 30.80 26.77
CA GLY A 818 31.63 31.55 25.56
C GLY A 818 32.26 30.74 24.44
N SER A 819 33.06 29.71 24.73
CA SER A 819 33.67 28.83 23.71
C SER A 819 32.64 27.97 23.00
N GLN A 820 31.65 27.44 23.72
CA GLN A 820 30.55 26.65 23.14
C GLN A 820 29.67 27.50 22.22
N LEU A 821 29.29 28.70 22.67
CA LEU A 821 28.52 29.64 21.83
C LEU A 821 29.33 30.13 20.63
N ASN A 822 30.62 30.43 20.81
CA ASN A 822 31.50 30.82 19.70
C ASN A 822 31.66 29.68 18.68
N THR A 823 31.77 28.42 19.12
CA THR A 823 31.86 27.25 18.20
C THR A 823 30.62 27.16 17.30
N SER A 824 29.43 27.37 17.86
CA SER A 824 28.17 27.42 17.09
C SER A 824 28.16 28.58 16.08
N ASN A 825 28.58 29.78 16.50
CA ASN A 825 28.58 30.96 15.62
C ASN A 825 29.65 30.89 14.51
N GLN A 826 30.83 30.32 14.82
CA GLN A 826 31.89 30.07 13.84
C GLN A 826 31.47 29.01 12.81
N TYR A 827 30.71 27.99 13.22
CA TYR A 827 30.10 27.03 12.30
C TYR A 827 29.17 27.75 11.30
N ILE A 828 28.29 28.62 11.78
CA ILE A 828 27.38 29.42 10.94
C ILE A 828 28.16 30.28 9.93
N THR A 829 29.22 30.98 10.35
CA THR A 829 30.01 31.84 9.43
C THR A 829 30.84 31.03 8.44
N ASN A 830 31.36 29.88 8.85
CA ASN A 830 32.08 28.97 7.94
C ASN A 830 31.13 28.34 6.91
N SER A 831 29.88 28.04 7.29
CA SER A 831 28.84 27.54 6.38
C SER A 831 28.35 28.60 5.39
N LEU A 832 28.32 29.89 5.78
CA LEU A 832 27.99 31.00 4.89
C LEU A 832 29.17 31.36 3.96
N GLY A 833 30.41 31.27 4.44
CA GLY A 833 31.60 31.63 3.68
C GLY A 833 31.62 33.10 3.27
N GLY A 834 32.20 33.43 2.10
CA GLY A 834 32.19 34.79 1.55
C GLY A 834 32.85 35.86 2.43
N GLY A 835 33.67 35.49 3.41
CA GLY A 835 34.23 36.44 4.38
C GLY A 835 33.30 36.81 5.56
N ALA A 836 32.14 36.14 5.71
CA ALA A 836 31.33 36.23 6.91
C ALA A 836 32.16 35.84 8.15
N LYS A 837 31.96 36.56 9.26
CA LYS A 837 32.75 36.44 10.49
C LYS A 837 31.88 36.68 11.71
N TYR A 838 32.17 36.00 12.82
CA TYR A 838 31.59 36.31 14.12
C TYR A 838 32.69 36.83 15.04
N GLU A 839 32.76 38.15 15.17
CA GLU A 839 33.78 38.87 15.94
C GLU A 839 33.08 39.88 16.86
N ASN A 840 33.56 40.03 18.10
CA ASN A 840 33.04 41.00 19.09
C ASN A 840 31.51 40.95 19.32
N GLY A 841 30.90 39.77 19.22
CA GLY A 841 29.46 39.57 19.47
C GLY A 841 28.54 39.96 18.31
N LYS A 842 29.08 40.17 17.09
CA LYS A 842 28.32 40.50 15.89
C LYS A 842 28.72 39.61 14.72
N PHE A 843 27.75 39.32 13.86
CA PHE A 843 28.01 38.76 12.54
C PHE A 843 28.36 39.89 11.56
N THR A 844 29.51 39.79 10.91
CA THR A 844 29.79 40.48 9.66
C THR A 844 29.13 39.69 8.53
N GLU A 845 28.38 40.37 7.66
CA GLU A 845 27.72 39.78 6.50
C GLU A 845 28.74 39.16 5.53
N PRO A 846 28.38 38.10 4.79
CA PRO A 846 29.23 37.59 3.70
C PRO A 846 29.33 38.60 2.55
N THR A 847 30.20 38.31 1.60
CA THR A 847 30.36 39.02 0.33
C THR A 847 30.60 38.01 -0.78
N TYR A 848 29.61 37.84 -1.65
CA TYR A 848 29.68 36.99 -2.84
C TYR A 848 29.81 37.88 -4.08
N ASN A 849 30.90 37.71 -4.82
CA ASN A 849 31.15 38.47 -6.04
C ASN A 849 30.66 37.69 -7.26
N VAL A 850 29.68 38.23 -7.99
CA VAL A 850 29.07 37.59 -9.17
C VAL A 850 28.92 38.62 -10.28
N ASN A 851 29.55 38.36 -11.44
CA ASN A 851 29.51 39.22 -12.62
C ASN A 851 29.77 40.72 -12.33
N ASN A 852 30.87 41.01 -11.65
CA ASN A 852 31.28 42.35 -11.15
C ASN A 852 30.31 43.04 -10.17
N GLY A 853 29.23 42.36 -9.72
CA GLY A 853 28.39 42.77 -8.60
C GLY A 853 28.81 42.09 -7.29
N SER A 854 28.48 42.72 -6.16
CA SER A 854 28.77 42.24 -4.80
C SER A 854 27.46 42.08 -4.01
N TYR A 855 27.26 40.90 -3.41
CA TYR A 855 26.01 40.51 -2.76
C TYR A 855 26.28 40.00 -1.34
N ASN A 856 25.48 40.45 -0.36
CA ASN A 856 25.69 40.16 1.07
C ASN A 856 24.82 39.02 1.62
N ASN A 857 24.12 38.30 0.74
CA ASN A 857 23.30 37.14 1.08
C ASN A 857 23.29 36.13 -0.08
N VAL A 858 22.99 34.86 0.22
CA VAL A 858 23.08 33.76 -0.76
C VAL A 858 22.01 33.87 -1.86
N GLY A 859 20.82 34.39 -1.54
CA GLY A 859 19.69 34.46 -2.48
C GLY A 859 19.98 35.39 -3.66
N ASP A 860 20.40 36.62 -3.37
CA ASP A 860 20.69 37.62 -4.42
C ASP A 860 21.90 37.22 -5.28
N ALA A 861 22.91 36.59 -4.68
CA ALA A 861 24.08 36.07 -5.40
C ALA A 861 23.70 34.98 -6.43
N LEU A 862 22.82 34.05 -6.05
CA LEU A 862 22.30 33.03 -6.96
C LEU A 862 21.40 33.63 -8.04
N GLY A 863 20.60 34.64 -7.72
CA GLY A 863 19.82 35.42 -8.69
C GLY A 863 20.69 36.09 -9.74
N ALA A 864 21.80 36.71 -9.33
CA ALA A 864 22.78 37.32 -10.22
C ALA A 864 23.50 36.28 -11.11
N LEU A 865 23.82 35.10 -10.58
CA LEU A 865 24.45 34.01 -11.33
C LEU A 865 23.51 33.47 -12.42
N ASN A 866 22.23 33.31 -12.10
CA ASN A 866 21.21 32.93 -13.07
C ASN A 866 21.12 33.95 -14.23
N GLN A 867 21.10 35.25 -13.91
CA GLN A 867 21.09 36.29 -14.94
C GLN A 867 22.38 36.32 -15.79
N ALA A 868 23.54 36.02 -15.20
CA ALA A 868 24.80 35.87 -15.94
C ALA A 868 24.74 34.70 -16.92
N ASN A 869 24.19 33.54 -16.52
CA ASN A 869 24.01 32.39 -17.39
C ASN A 869 23.04 32.67 -18.55
N ILE A 870 21.93 33.39 -18.30
CA ILE A 870 21.01 33.85 -19.36
C ILE A 870 21.75 34.75 -20.36
N ASN A 871 22.59 35.67 -19.88
CA ASN A 871 23.37 36.55 -20.74
C ASN A 871 24.40 35.78 -21.59
N ILE A 872 25.06 34.76 -21.02
CA ILE A 872 25.99 33.88 -21.75
C ILE A 872 25.24 33.07 -22.83
N GLY A 873 24.07 32.52 -22.51
CA GLY A 873 23.22 31.83 -23.50
C GLY A 873 22.85 32.73 -24.68
N ASN A 874 22.49 33.99 -24.42
CA ASN A 874 22.22 34.98 -25.46
C ASN A 874 23.47 35.33 -26.29
N GLN A 875 24.66 35.39 -25.67
CA GLN A 875 25.93 35.60 -26.38
C GLN A 875 26.31 34.40 -27.27
N ILE A 876 26.03 33.18 -26.83
CA ILE A 876 26.25 31.96 -27.62
C ILE A 876 25.31 31.93 -28.84
N ASN A 877 24.02 32.24 -28.66
CA ASN A 877 23.07 32.34 -29.78
C ASN A 877 23.52 33.39 -30.81
N ASN A 878 23.83 34.61 -30.36
CA ASN A 878 24.34 35.68 -31.24
C ASN A 878 25.68 35.34 -31.93
N LEU A 879 26.48 34.44 -31.36
CA LEU A 879 27.70 33.93 -32.01
C LEU A 879 27.35 32.86 -33.07
N GLY A 880 26.37 32.01 -32.80
CA GLY A 880 25.79 31.08 -33.77
C GLY A 880 25.29 31.80 -35.02
N ASP A 881 24.40 32.78 -34.84
CA ASP A 881 23.83 33.58 -35.93
C ASP A 881 24.92 34.23 -36.81
N ARG A 882 25.97 34.78 -36.18
CA ARG A 882 27.11 35.39 -36.88
C ARG A 882 28.00 34.37 -37.60
N ILE A 883 28.17 33.18 -37.05
CA ILE A 883 28.93 32.10 -37.70
C ILE A 883 28.15 31.58 -38.90
N GLU A 884 26.83 31.37 -38.76
CA GLU A 884 25.95 30.98 -39.86
C GLU A 884 25.96 32.02 -40.99
N GLN A 885 25.84 33.31 -40.68
CA GLN A 885 25.98 34.39 -41.67
C GLN A 885 27.34 34.34 -42.40
N VAL A 886 28.45 34.15 -41.68
CA VAL A 886 29.79 34.05 -42.30
C VAL A 886 29.92 32.81 -43.19
N PHE A 887 29.29 31.68 -42.85
CA PHE A 887 29.24 30.51 -43.73
C PHE A 887 28.40 30.79 -44.99
N TYR A 888 27.24 31.45 -44.88
CA TYR A 888 26.44 31.86 -46.06
C TYR A 888 27.21 32.81 -46.98
N GLU A 889 27.85 33.84 -46.43
CA GLU A 889 28.67 34.79 -47.22
C GLU A 889 29.91 34.11 -47.84
N THR A 890 30.50 33.12 -47.17
CA THR A 890 31.65 32.37 -47.69
C THR A 890 31.24 31.43 -48.81
N ASN A 891 30.14 30.68 -48.67
CA ASN A 891 29.61 29.83 -49.74
C ASN A 891 29.25 30.66 -50.97
N GLY A 892 28.51 31.76 -50.81
CA GLY A 892 28.17 32.65 -51.94
C GLY A 892 29.40 33.27 -52.65
N ARG A 893 30.54 33.40 -51.96
CA ARG A 893 31.84 33.79 -52.55
C ARG A 893 32.55 32.63 -53.25
N ILE A 894 32.38 31.39 -52.80
CA ILE A 894 32.90 30.18 -53.45
C ILE A 894 32.13 29.92 -54.75
N ASP A 895 30.81 29.99 -54.74
CA ASP A 895 29.97 29.83 -55.94
C ASP A 895 30.34 30.87 -57.02
N ASN A 896 30.48 32.14 -56.61
CA ASN A 896 30.98 33.23 -57.46
C ASN A 896 32.40 33.00 -58.01
N LEU A 897 33.24 32.25 -57.29
CA LEU A 897 34.59 31.91 -57.74
C LEU A 897 34.55 30.75 -58.74
N GLU A 898 33.71 29.74 -58.51
CA GLU A 898 33.50 28.63 -59.45
C GLU A 898 32.95 29.12 -60.79
N GLU A 899 31.95 30.02 -60.80
CA GLU A 899 31.43 30.62 -62.03
C GLU A 899 32.52 31.39 -62.79
N LYS A 900 33.31 32.22 -62.10
CA LYS A 900 34.38 33.03 -62.72
C LYS A 900 35.54 32.17 -63.23
N MET A 901 35.89 31.11 -62.51
CA MET A 901 36.87 30.12 -62.97
C MET A 901 36.37 29.36 -64.21
N SER A 902 35.11 28.90 -64.17
CA SER A 902 34.47 28.20 -65.29
C SER A 902 34.42 29.05 -66.56
N ALA A 903 34.05 30.33 -66.43
CA ALA A 903 34.07 31.28 -67.54
C ALA A 903 35.50 31.59 -68.04
N GLY A 904 36.49 31.67 -67.15
CA GLY A 904 37.90 31.81 -67.52
C GLY A 904 38.44 30.61 -68.31
N ILE A 905 38.04 29.39 -67.93
CA ILE A 905 38.36 28.15 -68.67
C ILE A 905 37.70 28.17 -70.05
N ALA A 906 36.42 28.53 -70.14
CA ALA A 906 35.72 28.69 -71.41
C ALA A 906 36.40 29.74 -72.32
N ALA A 907 36.83 30.87 -71.76
CA ALA A 907 37.53 31.93 -72.50
C ALA A 907 38.90 31.48 -73.03
N ASN A 908 39.65 30.71 -72.24
CA ASN A 908 40.92 30.13 -72.71
C ASN A 908 40.69 29.07 -73.81
N ALA A 909 39.63 28.25 -73.69
CA ALA A 909 39.25 27.28 -74.74
C ALA A 909 38.80 27.96 -76.05
N ALA A 910 38.26 29.18 -75.99
CA ALA A 910 37.84 29.95 -77.16
C ALA A 910 39.01 30.60 -77.95
N LEU A 911 40.25 30.58 -77.43
CA LEU A 911 41.43 31.16 -78.10
C LEU A 911 42.10 30.20 -79.09
N GLU A 912 41.45 30.02 -80.24
CA GLU A 912 41.99 29.23 -81.35
C GLU A 912 43.29 29.84 -81.93
N GLN A 913 44.15 29.00 -82.50
CA GLN A 913 45.47 29.39 -83.02
C GLN A 913 45.37 29.91 -84.46
N ALA A 914 45.63 31.21 -84.67
CA ALA A 914 45.60 31.81 -86.01
C ALA A 914 46.64 31.15 -86.97
N PRO A 915 46.29 30.82 -88.23
CA PRO A 915 47.16 30.11 -89.17
C PRO A 915 48.54 30.75 -89.38
N TYR A 916 49.59 29.96 -89.55
CA TYR A 916 50.95 30.45 -89.79
C TYR A 916 51.17 30.71 -91.28
N VAL A 917 51.24 31.98 -91.69
CA VAL A 917 51.44 32.37 -93.10
C VAL A 917 52.47 33.49 -93.21
N ALA A 918 53.60 33.22 -93.87
CA ALA A 918 54.73 34.14 -93.98
C ALA A 918 54.32 35.53 -94.50
N GLY A 919 54.81 36.57 -93.83
CA GLY A 919 54.55 37.98 -94.12
C GLY A 919 53.11 38.48 -93.99
N LYS A 920 52.12 37.62 -93.74
CA LYS A 920 50.72 38.03 -93.58
C LYS A 920 50.34 38.26 -92.11
N VAL A 921 49.24 38.98 -91.92
CA VAL A 921 48.46 38.95 -90.68
C VAL A 921 47.32 37.97 -90.89
N THR A 922 47.16 37.02 -89.99
CA THR A 922 46.05 36.06 -89.97
C THR A 922 45.18 36.27 -88.74
N LEU A 923 43.91 35.88 -88.85
CA LEU A 923 42.86 36.01 -87.85
C LEU A 923 42.18 34.66 -87.67
N ALA A 924 41.91 34.26 -86.42
CA ALA A 924 41.02 33.17 -86.06
C ALA A 924 40.02 33.66 -84.99
N VAL A 925 38.82 33.09 -84.99
CA VAL A 925 37.75 33.40 -84.03
C VAL A 925 37.14 32.08 -83.56
N GLY A 926 37.23 31.81 -82.26
CA GLY A 926 36.73 30.59 -81.64
C GLY A 926 35.64 30.88 -80.61
N ALA A 927 34.90 29.85 -80.23
CA ALA A 927 33.93 29.88 -79.15
C ALA A 927 34.15 28.69 -78.21
N GLY A 928 33.91 28.89 -76.91
CA GLY A 928 34.11 27.89 -75.87
C GLY A 928 32.90 27.80 -74.95
N TYR A 929 32.61 26.60 -74.45
CA TYR A 929 31.60 26.34 -73.44
C TYR A 929 32.16 25.40 -72.36
N TYR A 930 32.02 25.78 -71.09
CA TYR A 930 32.44 24.95 -69.97
C TYR A 930 31.62 25.29 -68.72
N ASN A 931 31.09 24.27 -68.04
CA ASN A 931 30.34 24.36 -66.78
C ASN A 931 29.32 25.53 -66.76
N ASN A 932 28.36 25.48 -67.69
CA ASN A 932 27.31 26.49 -67.95
C ASN A 932 27.78 27.91 -68.35
N GLN A 933 29.08 28.16 -68.47
CA GLN A 933 29.63 29.42 -68.96
C GLN A 933 30.03 29.33 -70.43
N ASN A 934 29.76 30.40 -71.18
CA ASN A 934 30.07 30.54 -72.61
C ASN A 934 31.22 31.54 -72.80
N ALA A 935 31.95 31.48 -73.90
CA ALA A 935 32.97 32.48 -74.24
C ALA A 935 33.23 32.59 -75.74
N VAL A 936 33.76 33.73 -76.16
CA VAL A 936 34.22 33.99 -77.54
C VAL A 936 35.64 34.56 -77.49
N GLY A 937 36.52 34.03 -78.34
CA GLY A 937 37.93 34.39 -78.44
C GLY A 937 38.33 34.79 -79.84
N VAL A 938 39.24 35.77 -79.94
CA VAL A 938 39.76 36.29 -81.21
C VAL A 938 41.28 36.32 -81.15
N THR A 939 41.94 35.62 -82.06
CA THR A 939 43.40 35.54 -82.14
C THR A 939 43.92 36.12 -83.46
N LEU A 940 44.86 37.04 -83.37
CA LEU A 940 45.65 37.58 -84.48
C LEU A 940 47.07 36.99 -84.46
N ARG A 941 47.67 36.77 -85.63
CA ARG A 941 49.08 36.41 -85.77
C ARG A 941 49.72 37.21 -86.91
N LYS A 942 50.84 37.89 -86.65
CA LYS A 942 51.73 38.43 -87.69
C LYS A 942 52.97 37.54 -87.74
N THR A 943 53.19 36.89 -88.88
CA THR A 943 54.44 36.20 -89.18
C THR A 943 55.36 37.14 -89.95
N ALA A 944 56.66 37.09 -89.66
CA ALA A 944 57.68 37.81 -90.41
C ALA A 944 57.73 37.36 -91.87
N ASP A 945 58.23 38.22 -92.76
CA ASP A 945 58.24 37.95 -94.19
C ASP A 945 59.20 36.78 -94.54
N ASN A 946 60.22 36.54 -93.72
CA ASN A 946 61.14 35.41 -93.85
C ASN A 946 60.61 34.07 -93.29
N GLY A 947 59.41 34.04 -92.70
CA GLY A 947 58.81 32.82 -92.16
C GLY A 947 59.57 32.15 -91.01
N ARG A 948 60.46 32.86 -90.30
CA ARG A 948 61.23 32.30 -89.16
C ARG A 948 60.71 32.70 -87.78
N TRP A 949 59.96 33.79 -87.65
CA TRP A 949 59.28 34.13 -86.39
C TRP A 949 57.87 34.68 -86.61
N SER A 950 57.00 34.50 -85.61
CA SER A 950 55.66 35.08 -85.58
C SER A 950 55.29 35.58 -84.18
N LEU A 951 54.59 36.71 -84.13
CA LEU A 951 53.94 37.23 -82.94
C LEU A 951 52.45 36.89 -83.02
N THR A 952 51.96 36.15 -82.03
CA THR A 952 50.54 35.80 -81.84
C THR A 952 50.00 36.62 -80.69
N SER A 953 48.84 37.28 -80.87
CA SER A 953 48.14 38.02 -79.83
C SER A 953 46.64 37.73 -79.94
N GLY A 954 46.01 37.26 -78.88
CA GLY A 954 44.57 36.99 -78.85
C GLY A 954 43.92 37.45 -77.55
N ALA A 955 42.63 37.76 -77.63
CA ALA A 955 41.80 38.17 -76.50
C ALA A 955 40.47 37.42 -76.51
N ALA A 956 39.98 37.03 -75.34
CA ALA A 956 38.72 36.33 -75.16
C ALA A 956 37.89 36.91 -74.02
N LEU A 957 36.57 36.81 -74.17
CA LEU A 957 35.56 37.26 -73.22
C LEU A 957 34.65 36.09 -72.86
N GLY A 958 34.53 35.79 -71.57
CA GLY A 958 33.55 34.86 -71.03
C GLY A 958 32.21 35.54 -70.71
N SER A 959 31.17 34.74 -70.48
CA SER A 959 29.85 35.19 -70.01
C SER A 959 29.88 35.78 -68.59
N GLN A 960 30.93 35.48 -67.83
CA GLN A 960 31.27 36.10 -66.56
C GLN A 960 32.79 36.35 -66.49
N GLY A 961 33.22 37.28 -65.63
CA GLY A 961 34.65 37.57 -65.39
C GLY A 961 35.26 38.63 -66.31
N GLY A 962 36.60 38.69 -66.30
CA GLY A 962 37.38 39.69 -67.05
C GLY A 962 37.90 39.19 -68.40
N ALA A 963 38.42 40.09 -69.22
CA ALA A 963 39.04 39.75 -70.50
C ALA A 963 40.36 38.99 -70.32
N LEU A 964 40.46 37.80 -70.91
CA LEU A 964 41.70 37.03 -70.96
C LEU A 964 42.48 37.44 -72.21
N VAL A 965 43.73 37.90 -72.03
CA VAL A 965 44.61 38.30 -73.14
C VAL A 965 45.87 37.43 -73.13
N ARG A 966 46.22 36.89 -74.30
CA ARG A 966 47.36 36.00 -74.53
C ARG A 966 48.26 36.60 -75.61
N VAL A 967 49.53 36.83 -75.29
CA VAL A 967 50.56 37.19 -76.27
C VAL A 967 51.65 36.10 -76.24
N GLY A 968 52.07 35.64 -77.41
CA GLY A 968 53.11 34.62 -77.55
C GLY A 968 53.94 34.83 -78.81
N VAL A 969 55.26 34.74 -78.66
CA VAL A 969 56.20 34.69 -79.79
C VAL A 969 56.52 33.24 -80.09
N SER A 970 56.59 32.88 -81.37
CA SER A 970 57.05 31.57 -81.83
C SER A 970 58.13 31.76 -82.88
N THR A 971 59.27 31.11 -82.70
CA THR A 971 60.41 31.14 -83.61
C THR A 971 60.76 29.72 -84.07
N VAL A 972 61.26 29.61 -85.29
CA VAL A 972 61.89 28.40 -85.81
C VAL A 972 63.39 28.54 -85.57
N LEU A 973 64.00 27.51 -84.98
CA LEU A 973 65.44 27.37 -84.80
C LEU A 973 65.88 26.20 -85.71
N ASP A 974 67.07 26.32 -86.30
CA ASP A 974 67.68 25.26 -87.13
C ASP A 974 68.44 24.23 -86.27
#